data_AF-A0A2V8SXV1-F1
#
_entry.id   AF-A0A2V8SXV1-F1
#
_cell.length_a   1.000
_cell.length_b   1.000
_cell.length_c   1.000
_cell.angle_alpha   90.00
_cell.angle_beta   90.00
_cell.angle_gamma   90.00
#
_symmetry.space_group_name_H-M   'P 1'
#
loop_
_entity.id
_entity.type
_entity.pdbx_description
1 polymer ?
#
loop_
_entity_poly.entity_id
_entity_poly.type
_entity_poly.pdbx_seq_one_letter_code
_entity_poly.pdbx_strand_id
1 'polypeptide(L)'
;MRLPNRFLVFGFWFLVFGFWFLVFGFWFLVFGFTFQISNFKSESEDQRPKTKDPIEMSFSLDTLEYSKLLELVSRNAQTPMGEARFADLRPLTSRPELDRALEAISETISLNEDKQVTWSFSGMQDPSDAVAILKIKNATLEPIWLLEIARVCTQALFARSSLQPEKESAPVVWRIVESIPPSLLPAIDLINKKLLPSGEIDDSASPELARLRREIFSQRARLTKSLEAVMRSSGTAIQDEIVTVRNDRFVIPVKADFRGKVGGVAHGFSSSGQTVFVEPLEAIEANNELQNLKGKEEREVARILFELTEQLRDQLVAVEAAVEAVTELDFIKAKVEFARKFKAVVPEIADDETLELIDARHPLLEENLRQQKSEPRAVATGSPASAADAASFNPKSKIQNPKSPDSPPSGGGVAAASADGVVLSSAIVPSSFKLTKENAVMIISGANAGGKTVVLKTAGLLSLMAISGLPVPAGKSKIPFYSSVLADIGDHQSLAANLSTFSSHMSNIADMMRECRSPALVLLDEAGTGTDPEEGSALGVAIVDHFRRNCKAQVIASTHYRGLKIYAANDERVVNASVEFDEKTLRPTYKLLIGLAGASSGIEIARRFGIQQEVIDEARENLDISAQEAEAYLRKLQNETKLAEDLRIALEEEREAVAMRYATLDIEAGKKEKARQKEFENTLAETVDAFDRQSAAFMKTIEDKALRNKLDKERSARKAELNRAVVSKVSDAGTRRRGDTGGRIHAGTAPSDSPPSEGGVAAASADGVVLSVGSRVITSFGNVGTIEKLDKETAEVLVGGMRLREKIANLRVAEQQGETRPGLQAETRPVGRVSNISKPIDSPDAAAELNLIGHTTAEAEYELDRFIDEAYIASLPRVRIIHGFGTGALKNYVHHFLKNHELVEKFAFAPDSQGGNGATIADMKR
;
A
#
# COMPACT_ATOMS: atom_id res chain seq x y z
N MET A 1 8.14 20.77 -83.53
CA MET A 1 7.65 21.84 -82.63
C MET A 1 6.14 21.60 -82.45
N ARG A 2 5.54 21.05 -81.39
CA ARG A 2 5.74 21.13 -79.90
C ARG A 2 5.96 22.59 -79.48
N LEU A 3 5.00 23.27 -78.86
CA LEU A 3 4.53 23.21 -77.46
C LEU A 3 3.37 24.25 -77.29
N PRO A 4 2.57 24.24 -76.20
CA PRO A 4 2.06 23.06 -75.52
C PRO A 4 0.61 23.16 -74.99
N ASN A 5 0.01 21.97 -74.84
CA ASN A 5 -1.16 21.61 -74.03
C ASN A 5 -1.10 21.99 -72.53
N ARG A 6 -0.23 22.91 -72.11
CA ARG A 6 -0.06 23.27 -70.70
C ARG A 6 -1.24 24.04 -70.12
N PHE A 7 -1.91 24.87 -70.91
CA PHE A 7 -3.03 25.68 -70.41
C PHE A 7 -4.29 24.87 -70.10
N LEU A 8 -4.59 23.82 -70.87
CA LEU A 8 -5.76 22.98 -70.62
C LEU A 8 -5.57 22.07 -69.40
N VAL A 9 -4.35 21.55 -69.21
CA VAL A 9 -4.00 20.74 -68.04
C VAL A 9 -3.96 21.60 -66.77
N PHE A 10 -3.47 22.85 -66.86
CA PHE A 10 -3.52 23.79 -65.73
C PHE A 10 -4.95 24.17 -65.35
N GLY A 11 -5.83 24.44 -66.32
CA GLY A 11 -7.24 24.74 -66.06
C GLY A 11 -7.98 23.56 -65.43
N PHE A 12 -7.69 22.33 -65.86
CA PHE A 12 -8.25 21.12 -65.26
C PHE A 12 -7.77 20.91 -63.82
N TRP A 13 -6.47 21.05 -63.56
CA TRP A 13 -5.93 20.95 -62.20
C TRP A 13 -6.41 22.08 -61.29
N PHE A 14 -6.64 23.28 -61.81
CA PHE A 14 -7.20 24.39 -61.03
C PHE A 14 -8.67 24.13 -60.63
N LEU A 15 -9.46 23.49 -61.50
CA LEU A 15 -10.81 23.04 -61.19
C LEU A 15 -10.83 21.89 -60.17
N VAL A 16 -9.90 20.93 -60.30
CA VAL A 16 -9.76 19.81 -59.35
C VAL A 16 -9.29 20.31 -57.98
N PHE A 17 -8.33 21.25 -57.94
CA PHE A 17 -7.91 21.88 -56.68
C PHE A 17 -9.00 22.75 -56.08
N GLY A 18 -9.75 23.52 -56.88
CA GLY A 18 -10.90 24.29 -56.41
C GLY A 18 -12.01 23.40 -55.84
N PHE A 19 -12.25 22.25 -56.46
CA PHE A 19 -13.19 21.24 -55.95
C PHE A 19 -12.70 20.62 -54.65
N TRP A 20 -11.43 20.24 -54.54
CA TRP A 20 -10.84 19.73 -53.30
C TRP A 20 -10.80 20.79 -52.19
N PHE A 21 -10.62 22.07 -52.51
CA PHE A 21 -10.67 23.17 -51.55
C PHE A 21 -12.10 23.41 -51.02
N LEU A 22 -13.12 23.23 -51.87
CA LEU A 22 -14.53 23.23 -51.47
C LEU A 22 -14.89 22.02 -50.61
N VAL A 23 -14.37 20.83 -50.95
CA VAL A 23 -14.57 19.61 -50.15
C VAL A 23 -13.85 19.70 -48.80
N PHE A 24 -12.63 20.22 -48.75
CA PHE A 24 -11.92 20.48 -47.49
C PHE A 24 -12.57 21.60 -46.69
N GLY A 25 -13.04 22.67 -47.33
CA GLY A 25 -13.79 23.74 -46.67
C GLY A 25 -15.10 23.21 -46.08
N PHE A 26 -15.80 22.33 -46.81
CA PHE A 26 -16.99 21.64 -46.33
C PHE A 26 -16.68 20.67 -45.18
N TRP A 27 -15.58 19.91 -45.26
CA TRP A 27 -15.13 19.06 -44.15
C TRP A 27 -14.66 19.86 -42.93
N PHE A 28 -14.03 21.03 -43.11
CA PHE A 28 -13.64 21.91 -42.02
C PHE A 28 -14.85 22.60 -41.38
N LEU A 29 -15.87 22.91 -42.17
CA LEU A 29 -17.14 23.43 -41.67
C LEU A 29 -17.93 22.33 -40.96
N VAL A 30 -17.96 21.10 -41.48
CA VAL A 30 -18.58 19.95 -40.82
C VAL A 30 -17.81 19.53 -39.56
N PHE A 31 -16.47 19.53 -39.55
CA PHE A 31 -15.65 19.25 -38.36
C PHE A 31 -15.69 20.38 -37.35
N GLY A 32 -15.68 21.63 -37.80
CA GLY A 32 -15.88 22.79 -36.94
C GLY A 32 -17.28 22.78 -36.31
N PHE A 33 -18.30 22.37 -37.07
CA PHE A 33 -19.67 22.24 -36.57
C PHE A 33 -19.85 20.99 -35.70
N THR A 34 -19.16 19.86 -35.94
CA THR A 34 -19.19 18.71 -35.02
C THR A 34 -18.37 18.93 -33.76
N PHE A 35 -17.29 19.71 -33.80
CA PHE A 35 -16.53 20.13 -32.61
C PHE A 35 -17.34 21.16 -31.79
N GLN A 36 -18.01 22.09 -32.45
CA GLN A 36 -18.89 23.05 -31.81
C GLN A 36 -20.21 22.42 -31.33
N ILE A 37 -20.75 21.40 -32.02
CA ILE A 37 -21.86 20.58 -31.54
C ILE A 37 -21.41 19.63 -30.43
N SER A 38 -20.20 19.07 -30.44
CA SER A 38 -19.68 18.26 -29.33
C SER A 38 -19.51 19.09 -28.05
N ASN A 39 -19.09 20.36 -28.20
CA ASN A 39 -19.07 21.34 -27.10
C ASN A 39 -20.46 21.90 -26.74
N PHE A 40 -21.46 21.83 -27.63
CA PHE A 40 -22.85 22.22 -27.31
C PHE A 40 -23.68 21.07 -26.74
N LYS A 41 -23.37 19.82 -27.11
CA LYS A 41 -24.06 18.61 -26.62
C LYS A 41 -23.57 18.17 -25.25
N SER A 42 -22.41 18.64 -24.79
CA SER A 42 -22.01 18.56 -23.39
C SER A 42 -22.77 19.56 -22.50
N GLU A 43 -23.46 20.55 -23.06
CA GLU A 43 -24.19 21.57 -22.30
C GLU A 43 -25.73 21.44 -22.31
N SER A 44 -26.33 20.58 -23.15
CA SER A 44 -27.78 20.61 -23.38
C SER A 44 -28.59 19.36 -23.02
N GLU A 45 -28.04 18.36 -22.33
CA GLU A 45 -28.82 17.14 -21.99
C GLU A 45 -28.57 16.59 -20.56
N ASP A 46 -28.24 17.47 -19.60
CA ASP A 46 -28.27 17.14 -18.17
C ASP A 46 -29.23 18.09 -17.43
N GLN A 47 -30.52 17.73 -17.41
CA GLN A 47 -31.50 18.32 -16.48
C GLN A 47 -31.51 17.55 -15.15
N ARG A 48 -30.33 17.29 -14.58
CA ARG A 48 -30.19 17.26 -13.13
C ARG A 48 -30.04 18.70 -12.66
N PRO A 49 -30.62 19.10 -11.51
CA PRO A 49 -30.48 20.46 -11.03
C PRO A 49 -28.99 20.80 -10.92
N LYS A 50 -28.52 21.77 -11.70
CA LYS A 50 -27.17 22.36 -11.56
C LYS A 50 -27.04 22.85 -10.12
N THR A 51 -26.44 22.02 -9.28
CA THR A 51 -25.92 22.42 -7.99
C THR A 51 -24.88 23.50 -8.25
N LYS A 52 -25.01 24.62 -7.54
CA LYS A 52 -24.08 25.77 -7.55
C LYS A 52 -22.63 25.31 -7.69
N ASP A 53 -21.87 26.04 -8.50
CA ASP A 53 -20.43 25.89 -8.82
C ASP A 53 -19.65 24.93 -7.89
N PRO A 54 -19.03 23.86 -8.43
CA PRO A 54 -18.21 22.98 -7.60
C PRO A 54 -17.07 23.81 -7.02
N ILE A 55 -17.03 23.85 -5.70
CA ILE A 55 -16.02 24.53 -4.90
C ILE A 55 -14.65 24.02 -5.36
N GLU A 56 -13.82 24.90 -5.93
CA GLU A 56 -12.48 24.57 -6.41
C GLU A 56 -11.53 24.26 -5.24
N MET A 57 -11.60 23.05 -4.71
CA MET A 57 -10.63 22.50 -3.75
C MET A 57 -9.25 22.18 -4.40
N SER A 58 -8.99 22.67 -5.63
CA SER A 58 -7.91 22.19 -6.52
C SER A 58 -6.53 22.29 -5.88
N PHE A 59 -6.23 23.43 -5.25
CA PHE A 59 -4.92 23.68 -4.63
C PHE A 59 -4.59 22.68 -3.51
N SER A 60 -5.57 22.35 -2.66
CA SER A 60 -5.36 21.43 -1.54
C SER A 60 -5.23 19.97 -2.00
N LEU A 61 -5.92 19.58 -3.08
CA LEU A 61 -5.79 18.25 -3.68
C LEU A 61 -4.38 18.01 -4.23
N ASP A 62 -3.79 19.02 -4.88
CA ASP A 62 -2.43 18.95 -5.41
C ASP A 62 -1.39 18.91 -4.28
N THR A 63 -1.55 19.78 -3.28
CA THR A 63 -0.67 19.86 -2.10
C THR A 63 -0.62 18.54 -1.32
N LEU A 64 -1.77 17.86 -1.22
CA LEU A 64 -1.89 16.55 -0.55
C LEU A 64 -1.64 15.36 -1.49
N GLU A 65 -1.24 15.60 -2.73
CA GLU A 65 -0.89 14.58 -3.73
C GLU A 65 -2.04 13.58 -4.00
N TYR A 66 -3.28 14.07 -3.98
CA TYR A 66 -4.48 13.25 -4.09
C TYR A 66 -4.56 12.48 -5.41
N SER A 67 -4.13 13.09 -6.53
CA SER A 67 -4.09 12.43 -7.84
C SER A 67 -3.15 11.22 -7.86
N LYS A 68 -1.99 11.30 -7.18
CA LYS A 68 -1.05 10.17 -7.05
C LYS A 68 -1.64 9.04 -6.21
N LEU A 69 -2.42 9.39 -5.18
CA LEU A 69 -3.16 8.42 -4.39
C LEU A 69 -4.20 7.70 -5.26
N LEU A 70 -4.96 8.41 -6.07
CA LEU A 70 -5.96 7.81 -6.95
C LEU A 70 -5.32 6.83 -7.93
N GLU A 71 -4.16 7.18 -8.51
CA GLU A 71 -3.38 6.27 -9.35
C GLU A 71 -2.92 5.02 -8.57
N LEU A 72 -2.51 5.17 -7.30
CA LEU A 72 -2.13 4.03 -6.46
C LEU A 72 -3.31 3.09 -6.20
N VAL A 73 -4.51 3.63 -5.97
CA VAL A 73 -5.72 2.84 -5.75
C VAL A 73 -6.21 2.20 -7.05
N SER A 74 -6.17 2.92 -8.17
CA SER A 74 -6.68 2.48 -9.48
C SER A 74 -5.93 1.27 -10.04
N ARG A 75 -4.65 1.09 -9.69
CA ARG A 75 -3.85 -0.12 -10.03
C ARG A 75 -4.46 -1.44 -9.54
N ASN A 76 -5.44 -1.40 -8.64
CA ASN A 76 -6.15 -2.58 -8.16
C ASN A 76 -7.43 -2.90 -8.96
N ALA A 77 -7.83 -2.04 -9.90
CA ALA A 77 -8.94 -2.29 -10.82
C ALA A 77 -8.55 -3.37 -11.85
N GLN A 78 -9.54 -4.17 -12.28
CA GLN A 78 -9.33 -5.26 -13.24
C GLN A 78 -9.74 -4.88 -14.66
N THR A 79 -10.48 -3.78 -14.81
CA THR A 79 -11.05 -3.31 -16.07
C THR A 79 -10.64 -1.85 -16.35
N PRO A 80 -10.46 -1.46 -17.62
CA PRO A 80 -10.15 -0.06 -17.96
C PRO A 80 -11.26 0.92 -17.54
N MET A 81 -12.53 0.51 -17.65
CA MET A 81 -13.68 1.30 -17.21
C MET A 81 -13.70 1.52 -15.69
N GLY A 82 -13.37 0.50 -14.89
CA GLY A 82 -13.23 0.62 -13.43
C GLY A 82 -12.04 1.50 -13.03
N GLU A 83 -10.92 1.41 -13.76
CA GLU A 83 -9.75 2.27 -13.56
C GLU A 83 -10.07 3.75 -13.84
N ALA A 84 -10.76 4.03 -14.94
CA ALA A 84 -11.15 5.38 -15.35
C ALA A 84 -12.00 6.10 -14.29
N ARG A 85 -12.83 5.36 -13.54
CA ARG A 85 -13.66 5.91 -12.46
C ARG A 85 -12.85 6.58 -11.34
N PHE A 86 -11.58 6.20 -11.15
CA PHE A 86 -10.73 6.86 -10.15
C PHE A 86 -10.24 8.23 -10.58
N ALA A 87 -10.06 8.49 -11.88
CA ALA A 87 -9.56 9.78 -12.37
C ALA A 87 -10.51 10.95 -12.02
N ASP A 88 -11.81 10.68 -12.07
CA ASP A 88 -12.87 11.65 -11.78
C ASP A 88 -13.32 11.64 -10.31
N LEU A 89 -12.74 10.77 -9.46
CA LEU A 89 -13.12 10.69 -8.06
C LEU A 89 -12.74 11.99 -7.33
N ARG A 90 -13.72 12.60 -6.67
CA ARG A 90 -13.56 13.81 -5.84
C ARG A 90 -14.26 13.60 -4.49
N PRO A 91 -13.91 14.38 -3.46
CA PRO A 91 -14.67 14.42 -2.21
C PRO A 91 -16.17 14.55 -2.43
N LEU A 92 -16.95 13.65 -1.82
CA LEU A 92 -18.39 13.64 -1.97
C LEU A 92 -19.01 14.76 -1.15
N THR A 93 -19.96 15.50 -1.74
CA THR A 93 -20.65 16.62 -1.07
C THR A 93 -21.91 16.21 -0.33
N SER A 94 -22.34 14.94 -0.49
CA SER A 94 -23.59 14.41 0.04
C SER A 94 -23.33 13.27 1.02
N ARG A 95 -23.76 13.43 2.28
CA ARG A 95 -23.60 12.40 3.33
C ARG A 95 -24.25 11.06 2.93
N PRO A 96 -25.50 11.02 2.40
CA PRO A 96 -26.09 9.75 1.93
C PRO A 96 -25.37 9.08 0.75
N GLU A 97 -24.62 9.82 -0.06
CA GLU A 97 -23.77 9.22 -1.11
C GLU A 97 -22.50 8.62 -0.51
N LEU A 98 -21.88 9.34 0.42
CA LEU A 98 -20.71 8.86 1.14
C LEU A 98 -21.02 7.59 1.96
N ASP A 99 -22.10 7.60 2.73
CA ASP A 99 -22.50 6.45 3.55
C ASP A 99 -22.74 5.21 2.66
N ARG A 100 -23.44 5.37 1.52
CA ARG A 100 -23.61 4.29 0.54
C ARG A 100 -22.29 3.79 -0.04
N ALA A 101 -21.35 4.69 -0.36
CA ALA A 101 -20.05 4.30 -0.90
C ALA A 101 -19.22 3.49 0.12
N LEU A 102 -19.24 3.88 1.39
CA LEU A 102 -18.54 3.18 2.48
C LEU A 102 -19.24 1.86 2.84
N GLU A 103 -20.57 1.84 2.86
CA GLU A 103 -21.38 0.64 3.09
C GLU A 103 -21.14 -0.40 1.98
N ALA A 104 -21.05 0.01 0.72
CA ALA A 104 -20.70 -0.90 -0.39
C ALA A 104 -19.34 -1.58 -0.19
N ILE A 105 -18.35 -0.88 0.36
CA ILE A 105 -17.04 -1.46 0.70
C ILE A 105 -17.17 -2.46 1.85
N SER A 106 -17.87 -2.08 2.93
CA SER A 106 -18.12 -2.96 4.08
C SER A 106 -18.85 -4.24 3.70
N GLU A 107 -19.94 -4.13 2.93
CA GLU A 107 -20.69 -5.27 2.40
C GLU A 107 -19.79 -6.18 1.55
N THR A 108 -18.97 -5.60 0.67
CA THR A 108 -18.06 -6.38 -0.19
C THR A 108 -16.98 -7.10 0.63
N ILE A 109 -16.45 -6.48 1.69
CA ILE A 109 -15.52 -7.14 2.63
C ILE A 109 -16.21 -8.34 3.30
N SER A 110 -17.40 -8.15 3.87
CA SER A 110 -18.17 -9.23 4.50
C SER A 110 -18.54 -10.35 3.52
N LEU A 111 -18.90 -10.02 2.28
CA LEU A 111 -19.16 -11.02 1.23
C LEU A 111 -17.92 -11.88 0.94
N ASN A 112 -16.74 -11.27 0.85
CA ASN A 112 -15.50 -11.98 0.58
C ASN A 112 -15.05 -12.85 1.77
N GLU A 113 -15.11 -12.31 3.00
CA GLU A 113 -14.55 -12.94 4.20
C GLU A 113 -15.51 -13.95 4.85
N ASP A 114 -16.78 -13.57 5.04
CA ASP A 114 -17.75 -14.39 5.78
C ASP A 114 -18.48 -15.38 4.88
N LYS A 115 -18.77 -14.97 3.63
CA LYS A 115 -19.62 -15.72 2.69
C LYS A 115 -18.84 -16.41 1.57
N GLN A 116 -17.55 -16.08 1.40
CA GLN A 116 -16.71 -16.55 0.30
C GLN A 116 -17.31 -16.28 -1.09
N VAL A 117 -18.13 -15.24 -1.22
CA VAL A 117 -18.70 -14.81 -2.50
C VAL A 117 -17.69 -13.92 -3.19
N THR A 118 -17.22 -14.31 -4.37
CA THR A 118 -16.22 -13.55 -5.14
C THR A 118 -16.60 -13.52 -6.62
N TRP A 119 -16.24 -12.42 -7.29
CA TRP A 119 -16.35 -12.24 -8.74
C TRP A 119 -15.03 -11.70 -9.30
N SER A 120 -14.78 -11.86 -10.59
CA SER A 120 -13.55 -11.40 -11.24
C SER A 120 -13.82 -10.95 -12.66
N PHE A 121 -13.21 -9.82 -13.05
CA PHE A 121 -13.38 -9.20 -14.36
C PHE A 121 -12.07 -9.16 -15.15
N SER A 122 -11.09 -9.99 -14.75
CA SER A 122 -9.77 -10.03 -15.37
C SER A 122 -9.81 -10.25 -16.89
N GLY A 123 -9.01 -9.45 -17.60
CA GLY A 123 -8.83 -9.53 -19.05
C GLY A 123 -10.01 -9.00 -19.86
N MET A 124 -10.92 -8.24 -19.25
CA MET A 124 -12.02 -7.55 -19.93
C MET A 124 -11.53 -6.24 -20.55
N GLN A 125 -12.03 -5.93 -21.74
CA GLN A 125 -11.78 -4.67 -22.44
C GLN A 125 -12.97 -3.72 -22.23
N ASP A 126 -12.77 -2.44 -22.52
CA ASP A 126 -13.83 -1.43 -22.47
C ASP A 126 -14.77 -1.57 -23.68
N PRO A 127 -16.06 -1.93 -23.50
CA PRO A 127 -17.01 -2.08 -24.59
C PRO A 127 -17.65 -0.75 -25.04
N SER A 128 -17.20 0.41 -24.55
CA SER A 128 -17.84 1.71 -24.78
C SER A 128 -18.05 2.04 -26.26
N ASP A 129 -17.05 1.77 -27.11
CA ASP A 129 -17.14 1.97 -28.56
C ASP A 129 -18.18 1.03 -29.20
N ALA A 130 -18.23 -0.23 -28.75
CA ALA A 130 -19.25 -1.21 -29.18
C ALA A 130 -20.66 -0.73 -28.82
N VAL A 131 -20.84 -0.24 -27.60
CA VAL A 131 -22.11 0.30 -27.09
C VAL A 131 -22.50 1.57 -27.86
N ALA A 132 -21.53 2.42 -28.22
CA ALA A 132 -21.78 3.58 -29.07
C ALA A 132 -22.27 3.19 -30.47
N ILE A 133 -21.69 2.15 -31.07
CA ILE A 133 -22.15 1.61 -32.36
C ILE A 133 -23.56 1.00 -32.24
N LEU A 134 -23.87 0.31 -31.14
CA LEU A 134 -25.22 -0.20 -30.86
C LEU A 134 -26.28 0.90 -30.74
N LYS A 135 -25.90 2.16 -30.48
CA LYS A 135 -26.85 3.30 -30.50
C LYS A 135 -27.18 3.76 -31.92
N ILE A 136 -26.32 3.47 -32.91
CA ILE A 136 -26.49 3.90 -34.30
C ILE A 136 -27.39 2.91 -35.05
N LYS A 137 -28.60 3.32 -35.38
CA LYS A 137 -29.59 2.47 -36.08
C LYS A 137 -29.01 1.88 -37.37
N ASN A 138 -29.27 0.60 -37.62
CA ASN A 138 -28.80 -0.18 -38.76
C ASN A 138 -27.27 -0.36 -38.86
N ALA A 139 -26.49 0.05 -37.86
CA ALA A 139 -25.07 -0.31 -37.79
C ALA A 139 -24.90 -1.79 -37.40
N THR A 140 -23.83 -2.42 -37.91
CA THR A 140 -23.48 -3.80 -37.60
C THR A 140 -22.20 -3.82 -36.79
N LEU A 141 -22.16 -4.61 -35.71
CA LEU A 141 -20.94 -4.84 -34.95
C LEU A 141 -20.06 -5.90 -35.64
N GLU A 142 -18.74 -5.71 -35.56
CA GLU A 142 -17.82 -6.77 -35.96
C GLU A 142 -17.82 -7.90 -34.91
N PRO A 143 -17.39 -9.12 -35.28
CA PRO A 143 -17.47 -10.28 -34.40
C PRO A 143 -16.77 -10.11 -33.04
N ILE A 144 -15.62 -9.43 -33.01
CA ILE A 144 -14.85 -9.24 -31.78
C ILE A 144 -15.63 -8.39 -30.76
N TRP A 145 -16.27 -7.31 -31.22
CA TRP A 145 -17.09 -6.44 -30.39
C TRP A 145 -18.34 -7.15 -29.85
N LEU A 146 -18.94 -8.04 -30.65
CA LEU A 146 -20.05 -8.90 -30.19
C LEU A 146 -19.62 -9.82 -29.05
N LEU A 147 -18.43 -10.44 -29.16
CA LEU A 147 -17.87 -11.31 -28.13
C LEU A 147 -17.51 -10.52 -26.87
N GLU A 148 -17.00 -9.30 -27.00
CA GLU A 148 -16.69 -8.41 -25.86
C GLU A 148 -17.95 -8.03 -25.07
N ILE A 149 -19.00 -7.57 -25.76
CA ILE A 149 -20.30 -7.30 -25.12
C ILE A 149 -20.85 -8.56 -24.46
N ALA A 150 -20.84 -9.69 -25.17
CA ALA A 150 -21.31 -10.96 -24.62
C ALA A 150 -20.54 -11.35 -23.35
N ARG A 151 -19.21 -11.13 -23.32
CA ARG A 151 -18.37 -11.40 -22.15
C ARG A 151 -18.71 -10.50 -20.97
N VAL A 152 -18.85 -9.19 -21.18
CA VAL A 152 -19.23 -8.23 -20.11
C VAL A 152 -20.57 -8.62 -19.51
N CYS A 153 -21.57 -8.83 -20.37
CA CYS A 153 -22.92 -9.20 -19.94
C CYS A 153 -22.95 -10.56 -19.22
N THR A 154 -22.16 -11.54 -19.67
CA THR A 154 -22.03 -12.86 -19.00
C THR A 154 -21.49 -12.68 -17.58
N GLN A 155 -20.43 -11.89 -17.39
CA GLN A 155 -19.85 -11.64 -16.07
C GLN A 155 -20.78 -10.84 -15.16
N ALA A 156 -21.51 -9.87 -15.70
CA ALA A 156 -22.51 -9.11 -14.95
C ALA A 156 -23.65 -10.02 -14.43
N LEU A 157 -24.15 -10.93 -15.28
CA LEU A 157 -25.16 -11.91 -14.91
C LEU A 157 -24.64 -12.95 -13.92
N PHE A 158 -23.38 -13.38 -14.07
CA PHE A 158 -22.72 -14.23 -13.08
C PHE A 158 -22.66 -13.54 -11.71
N ALA A 159 -22.15 -12.31 -11.65
CA ALA A 159 -22.10 -11.52 -10.41
C ALA A 159 -23.48 -11.35 -9.78
N ARG A 160 -24.51 -11.02 -10.60
CA ARG A 160 -25.91 -10.98 -10.15
C ARG A 160 -26.36 -12.29 -9.51
N SER A 161 -26.09 -13.42 -10.17
CA SER A 161 -26.49 -14.75 -9.67
C SER A 161 -25.80 -15.11 -8.35
N SER A 162 -24.53 -14.72 -8.20
CA SER A 162 -23.76 -14.93 -6.97
C SER A 162 -24.20 -14.04 -5.82
N LEU A 163 -24.67 -12.82 -6.11
CA LEU A 163 -25.15 -11.85 -5.12
C LEU A 163 -26.62 -12.08 -4.72
N GLN A 164 -27.42 -12.74 -5.55
CA GLN A 164 -28.85 -12.96 -5.30
C GLN A 164 -29.18 -13.64 -3.96
N PRO A 165 -28.44 -14.67 -3.49
CA PRO A 165 -28.66 -15.26 -2.17
C PRO A 165 -28.37 -14.30 -1.01
N GLU A 166 -27.50 -13.30 -1.23
CA GLU A 166 -26.99 -12.37 -0.21
C GLU A 166 -27.65 -10.97 -0.33
N LYS A 167 -28.78 -10.84 -1.03
CA LYS A 167 -29.49 -9.56 -1.23
C LYS A 167 -29.90 -8.87 0.09
N GLU A 168 -30.11 -9.64 1.16
CA GLU A 168 -30.51 -9.12 2.48
C GLU A 168 -29.30 -8.73 3.34
N SER A 169 -28.16 -9.40 3.14
CA SER A 169 -26.90 -9.13 3.85
C SER A 169 -26.06 -8.06 3.17
N ALA A 170 -26.21 -7.88 1.85
CA ALA A 170 -25.50 -6.87 1.05
C ALA A 170 -26.46 -6.08 0.13
N PRO A 171 -27.40 -5.30 0.69
CA PRO A 171 -28.41 -4.57 -0.08
C PRO A 171 -27.84 -3.46 -0.99
N VAL A 172 -26.74 -2.80 -0.59
CA VAL A 172 -26.14 -1.72 -1.41
C VAL A 172 -25.47 -2.32 -2.64
N VAL A 173 -24.67 -3.38 -2.49
CA VAL A 173 -24.02 -4.09 -3.60
C VAL A 173 -25.07 -4.77 -4.48
N TRP A 174 -26.13 -5.34 -3.91
CA TRP A 174 -27.24 -5.92 -4.68
C TRP A 174 -27.90 -4.89 -5.61
N ARG A 175 -28.11 -3.65 -5.15
CA ARG A 175 -28.75 -2.59 -5.94
C ARG A 175 -27.99 -2.28 -7.25
N ILE A 176 -26.69 -2.52 -7.29
CA ILE A 176 -25.85 -2.33 -8.49
C ILE A 176 -26.23 -3.33 -9.58
N VAL A 177 -26.49 -4.59 -9.21
CA VAL A 177 -26.78 -5.70 -10.14
C VAL A 177 -28.28 -5.97 -10.33
N GLU A 178 -29.13 -5.39 -9.49
CA GLU A 178 -30.58 -5.57 -9.50
C GLU A 178 -31.23 -5.14 -10.82
N SER A 179 -30.68 -4.10 -11.46
CA SER A 179 -31.17 -3.53 -12.72
C SER A 179 -30.93 -4.42 -13.94
N ILE A 180 -30.03 -5.40 -13.87
CA ILE A 180 -29.64 -6.26 -15.01
C ILE A 180 -30.73 -7.29 -15.31
N PRO A 181 -31.52 -7.17 -16.39
CA PRO A 181 -32.62 -8.09 -16.61
C PRO A 181 -32.12 -9.48 -17.04
N PRO A 182 -32.70 -10.59 -16.51
CA PRO A 182 -32.35 -11.95 -16.97
C PRO A 182 -32.69 -12.22 -18.44
N SER A 183 -33.50 -11.36 -19.09
CA SER A 183 -33.82 -11.43 -20.52
C SER A 183 -32.60 -11.22 -21.43
N LEU A 184 -31.47 -10.78 -20.87
CA LEU A 184 -30.22 -10.62 -21.59
C LEU A 184 -29.54 -11.96 -21.91
N LEU A 185 -29.77 -13.01 -21.11
CA LEU A 185 -29.14 -14.34 -21.27
C LEU A 185 -29.36 -14.96 -22.67
N PRO A 186 -30.60 -15.04 -23.21
CA PRO A 186 -30.83 -15.62 -24.54
C PRO A 186 -30.05 -14.94 -25.67
N ALA A 187 -29.89 -13.62 -25.62
CA ALA A 187 -29.14 -12.87 -26.63
C ALA A 187 -27.64 -13.22 -26.58
N ILE A 188 -27.07 -13.31 -25.37
CA ILE A 188 -25.69 -13.74 -25.14
C ILE A 188 -25.47 -15.18 -25.61
N ASP A 189 -26.37 -16.10 -25.22
CA ASP A 189 -26.27 -17.51 -25.59
C ASP A 189 -26.31 -17.70 -27.10
N LEU A 190 -27.10 -16.88 -27.82
CA LEU A 190 -27.14 -16.92 -29.27
C LEU A 190 -25.81 -16.49 -29.90
N ILE A 191 -25.18 -15.44 -29.36
CA ILE A 191 -23.86 -14.97 -29.81
C ILE A 191 -22.82 -16.06 -29.59
N ASN A 192 -22.72 -16.59 -28.37
CA ASN A 192 -21.76 -17.64 -28.00
C ASN A 192 -21.97 -18.95 -28.78
N LYS A 193 -23.20 -19.20 -29.25
CA LYS A 193 -23.51 -20.36 -30.10
C LYS A 193 -23.14 -20.15 -31.57
N LYS A 194 -23.25 -18.93 -32.08
CA LYS A 194 -23.01 -18.60 -33.50
C LYS A 194 -21.58 -18.12 -33.78
N LEU A 195 -20.83 -17.68 -32.77
CA LEU A 195 -19.44 -17.22 -32.89
C LEU A 195 -18.48 -18.14 -32.14
N LEU A 196 -17.34 -18.42 -32.77
CA LEU A 196 -16.22 -19.10 -32.16
C LEU A 196 -15.40 -18.13 -31.29
N PRO A 197 -14.61 -18.61 -30.31
CA PRO A 197 -13.72 -17.76 -29.51
C PRO A 197 -12.68 -16.98 -30.33
N SER A 198 -12.40 -17.41 -31.56
CA SER A 198 -11.51 -16.70 -32.51
C SER A 198 -12.16 -15.46 -33.14
N GLY A 199 -13.47 -15.25 -32.99
CA GLY A 199 -14.23 -14.24 -33.71
C GLY A 199 -14.75 -14.70 -35.07
N GLU A 200 -14.48 -15.94 -35.50
CA GLU A 200 -15.08 -16.50 -36.70
C GLU A 200 -16.52 -16.95 -36.45
N ILE A 201 -17.40 -16.80 -37.45
CA ILE A 201 -18.76 -17.37 -37.37
C ILE A 201 -18.67 -18.89 -37.47
N ASP A 202 -19.35 -19.60 -36.58
CA ASP A 202 -19.45 -21.06 -36.59
C ASP A 202 -20.13 -21.56 -37.88
N ASP A 203 -19.65 -22.69 -38.43
CA ASP A 203 -20.21 -23.29 -39.65
C ASP A 203 -21.72 -23.56 -39.53
N SER A 204 -22.18 -23.90 -38.32
CA SER A 204 -23.57 -24.23 -38.02
C SER A 204 -24.43 -23.02 -37.63
N ALA A 205 -23.88 -21.81 -37.67
CA ALA A 205 -24.60 -20.58 -37.32
C ALA A 205 -25.85 -20.35 -38.17
N SER A 206 -25.84 -20.80 -39.43
CA SER A 206 -27.04 -20.94 -40.25
C SER A 206 -26.96 -22.16 -41.19
N PRO A 207 -28.10 -22.79 -41.54
CA PRO A 207 -28.12 -23.89 -42.51
C PRO A 207 -27.59 -23.49 -43.89
N GLU A 208 -27.80 -22.22 -44.28
CA GLU A 208 -27.33 -21.66 -45.55
C GLU A 208 -25.81 -21.46 -45.54
N LEU A 209 -25.24 -20.91 -44.46
CA LEU A 209 -23.80 -20.77 -44.30
C LEU A 209 -23.09 -22.13 -44.32
N ALA A 210 -23.63 -23.11 -43.58
CA ALA A 210 -23.11 -24.48 -43.57
C ALA A 210 -23.11 -25.12 -44.96
N ARG A 211 -24.12 -24.81 -45.78
CA ARG A 211 -24.22 -25.27 -47.17
C ARG A 211 -23.20 -24.55 -48.06
N LEU A 212 -23.12 -23.22 -47.98
CA LEU A 212 -22.19 -22.41 -48.77
C LEU A 212 -20.74 -22.81 -48.49
N ARG A 213 -20.33 -22.97 -47.23
CA ARG A 213 -18.97 -23.41 -46.86
C ARG A 213 -18.63 -24.80 -47.39
N ARG A 214 -19.59 -25.74 -47.35
CA ARG A 214 -19.44 -27.07 -47.98
C ARG A 214 -19.31 -26.98 -49.50
N GLU A 215 -20.12 -26.14 -50.15
CA GLU A 215 -20.04 -25.90 -51.60
C GLU A 215 -18.67 -25.29 -51.98
N ILE A 216 -18.21 -24.26 -51.25
CA ILE A 216 -16.89 -23.61 -51.41
C ILE A 216 -15.77 -24.64 -51.26
N PHE A 217 -15.80 -25.45 -50.20
CA PHE A 217 -14.79 -26.48 -49.98
C PHE A 217 -14.76 -27.50 -51.13
N SER A 218 -15.93 -27.96 -51.58
CA SER A 218 -16.05 -28.91 -52.69
C SER A 218 -15.56 -28.31 -54.02
N GLN A 219 -15.89 -27.05 -54.30
CA GLN A 219 -15.48 -26.37 -55.52
C GLN A 219 -13.99 -26.07 -55.51
N ARG A 220 -13.43 -25.65 -54.37
CA ARG A 220 -12.00 -25.50 -54.20
C ARG A 220 -11.26 -26.82 -54.45
N ALA A 221 -11.74 -27.94 -53.90
CA ALA A 221 -11.13 -29.25 -54.14
C ALA A 221 -11.18 -29.68 -55.62
N ARG A 222 -12.32 -29.44 -56.30
CA ARG A 222 -12.47 -29.69 -57.74
C ARG A 222 -11.53 -28.84 -58.58
N LEU A 223 -11.45 -27.54 -58.28
CA LEU A 223 -10.60 -26.57 -58.94
C LEU A 223 -9.12 -26.91 -58.79
N THR A 224 -8.66 -27.20 -57.56
CA THR A 224 -7.26 -27.62 -57.32
C THR A 224 -6.92 -28.87 -58.13
N LYS A 225 -7.81 -29.89 -58.15
CA LYS A 225 -7.59 -31.13 -58.92
C LYS A 225 -7.54 -30.86 -60.43
N SER A 226 -8.38 -29.96 -60.94
CA SER A 226 -8.35 -29.54 -62.34
C SER A 226 -7.04 -28.83 -62.69
N LEU A 227 -6.62 -27.87 -61.87
CA LEU A 227 -5.36 -27.14 -62.06
C LEU A 227 -4.14 -28.07 -61.97
N GLU A 228 -4.11 -29.01 -61.03
CA GLU A 228 -3.06 -30.04 -60.96
C GLU A 228 -2.99 -30.90 -62.22
N ALA A 229 -4.14 -31.26 -62.81
CA ALA A 229 -4.18 -32.02 -64.06
C ALA A 229 -3.59 -31.21 -65.24
N VAL A 230 -3.90 -29.90 -65.31
CA VAL A 230 -3.33 -28.98 -66.30
C VAL A 230 -1.82 -28.79 -66.10
N MET A 231 -1.37 -28.72 -64.84
CA MET A 231 0.06 -28.62 -64.53
C MET A 231 0.82 -29.88 -64.95
N ARG A 232 0.26 -31.08 -64.68
CA ARG A 232 0.85 -32.36 -65.10
C ARG A 232 0.91 -32.50 -66.62
N SER A 233 -0.11 -32.02 -67.36
CA SER A 233 -0.11 -32.09 -68.83
C SER A 233 0.84 -31.07 -69.47
N SER A 234 1.18 -29.98 -68.77
CA SER A 234 1.96 -28.86 -69.29
C SER A 234 3.44 -28.84 -68.83
N GLY A 235 3.93 -29.93 -68.24
CA GLY A 235 5.11 -30.00 -67.35
C GLY A 235 6.35 -29.15 -67.69
N THR A 236 6.77 -29.00 -68.95
CA THR A 236 7.96 -28.17 -69.30
C THR A 236 7.75 -26.65 -69.16
N ALA A 237 6.49 -26.20 -69.22
CA ALA A 237 6.10 -24.79 -69.14
C ALA A 237 5.85 -24.29 -67.71
N ILE A 238 5.68 -25.20 -66.75
CA ILE A 238 5.41 -24.88 -65.35
C ILE A 238 6.71 -24.50 -64.64
N GLN A 239 6.66 -23.47 -63.79
CA GLN A 239 7.82 -23.05 -63.00
C GLN A 239 7.84 -23.73 -61.63
N ASP A 240 6.74 -23.64 -60.87
CA ASP A 240 6.57 -24.31 -59.57
C ASP A 240 5.39 -25.29 -59.64
N GLU A 241 5.56 -26.51 -59.14
CA GLU A 241 4.50 -27.55 -59.15
C GLU A 241 3.47 -27.38 -58.01
N ILE A 242 3.15 -26.13 -57.65
CA ILE A 242 2.17 -25.80 -56.62
C ILE A 242 1.13 -24.87 -57.21
N VAL A 243 -0.16 -25.21 -57.00
CA VAL A 243 -1.27 -24.30 -57.32
C VAL A 243 -1.20 -23.10 -56.38
N THR A 244 -1.23 -21.90 -56.94
CA THR A 244 -1.10 -20.65 -56.17
C THR A 244 -2.37 -19.79 -56.31
N VAL A 245 -2.54 -18.81 -55.42
CA VAL A 245 -3.64 -17.85 -55.49
C VAL A 245 -3.06 -16.46 -55.82
N ARG A 246 -3.63 -15.79 -56.84
CA ARG A 246 -3.32 -14.40 -57.19
C ARG A 246 -4.61 -13.62 -57.44
N ASN A 247 -4.72 -12.44 -56.84
CA ASN A 247 -5.92 -11.59 -56.91
C ASN A 247 -7.20 -12.40 -56.60
N ASP A 248 -7.14 -13.23 -55.55
CA ASP A 248 -8.20 -14.14 -55.10
C ASP A 248 -8.65 -15.20 -56.13
N ARG A 249 -7.83 -15.48 -57.13
CA ARG A 249 -8.06 -16.54 -58.13
C ARG A 249 -7.00 -17.62 -58.03
N PHE A 250 -7.41 -18.87 -58.19
CA PHE A 250 -6.47 -19.98 -58.30
C PHE A 250 -5.83 -19.98 -59.69
N VAL A 251 -4.51 -20.00 -59.71
CA VAL A 251 -3.68 -19.83 -60.89
C VAL A 251 -2.50 -20.79 -60.83
N ILE A 252 -1.92 -21.05 -61.99
CA ILE A 252 -0.71 -21.87 -62.12
C ILE A 252 0.48 -21.01 -62.55
N PRO A 253 1.66 -21.20 -61.95
CA PRO A 253 2.85 -20.43 -62.28
C PRO A 253 3.51 -20.99 -63.55
N VAL A 254 3.47 -20.20 -64.63
CA VAL A 254 4.02 -20.56 -65.94
C VAL A 254 5.28 -19.72 -66.19
N LYS A 255 6.34 -20.32 -66.73
CA LYS A 255 7.55 -19.59 -67.14
C LYS A 255 7.18 -18.56 -68.21
N ALA A 256 7.70 -17.33 -68.10
CA ALA A 256 7.35 -16.22 -68.99
C ALA A 256 7.50 -16.57 -70.49
N ASP A 257 8.54 -17.32 -70.84
CA ASP A 257 8.84 -17.76 -72.21
C ASP A 257 7.81 -18.75 -72.78
N PHE A 258 7.02 -19.40 -71.91
CA PHE A 258 6.05 -20.44 -72.27
C PHE A 258 4.59 -20.01 -72.06
N ARG A 259 4.32 -18.71 -71.84
CA ARG A 259 2.97 -18.17 -71.62
C ARG A 259 1.96 -18.55 -72.71
N GLY A 260 2.38 -18.64 -73.98
CA GLY A 260 1.50 -18.99 -75.10
C GLY A 260 1.15 -20.48 -75.19
N LYS A 261 1.83 -21.34 -74.42
CA LYS A 261 1.65 -22.81 -74.44
C LYS A 261 0.54 -23.28 -73.50
N VAL A 262 0.25 -22.49 -72.46
CA VAL A 262 -0.84 -22.72 -71.51
C VAL A 262 -1.94 -21.71 -71.82
N GLY A 263 -3.00 -22.14 -72.49
CA GLY A 263 -4.12 -21.28 -72.86
C GLY A 263 -4.88 -20.78 -71.63
N GLY A 264 -4.93 -19.46 -71.43
CA GLY A 264 -5.55 -18.87 -70.24
C GLY A 264 -5.37 -17.36 -70.10
N VAL A 265 -5.92 -16.81 -69.02
CA VAL A 265 -5.84 -15.38 -68.68
C VAL A 265 -4.73 -15.16 -67.66
N ALA A 266 -3.85 -14.20 -67.90
CA ALA A 266 -2.78 -13.86 -66.94
C ALA A 266 -3.30 -12.90 -65.86
N HIS A 267 -3.06 -13.23 -64.59
CA HIS A 267 -3.50 -12.43 -63.42
C HIS A 267 -2.36 -11.69 -62.73
N GLY A 268 -1.11 -11.92 -63.13
CA GLY A 268 0.03 -11.18 -62.60
C GLY A 268 1.37 -11.77 -63.01
N PHE A 269 2.44 -11.07 -62.63
CA PHE A 269 3.83 -11.47 -62.83
C PHE A 269 4.55 -11.61 -61.50
N SER A 270 5.59 -12.44 -61.43
CA SER A 270 6.51 -12.45 -60.28
C SER A 270 7.33 -11.15 -60.21
N SER A 271 7.90 -10.86 -59.04
CA SER A 271 8.78 -9.71 -58.83
C SER A 271 10.01 -9.72 -59.75
N SER A 272 10.47 -10.89 -60.16
CA SER A 272 11.56 -11.07 -61.14
C SER A 272 11.10 -11.02 -62.60
N GLY A 273 9.78 -10.96 -62.85
CA GLY A 273 9.19 -11.01 -64.19
C GLY A 273 9.29 -12.36 -64.91
N GLN A 274 9.98 -13.34 -64.31
CA GLN A 274 10.24 -14.63 -64.96
C GLN A 274 9.06 -15.61 -64.90
N THR A 275 8.07 -15.35 -64.06
CA THR A 275 6.88 -16.20 -63.87
C THR A 275 5.63 -15.39 -64.16
N VAL A 276 4.74 -15.97 -64.95
CA VAL A 276 3.41 -15.44 -65.23
C VAL A 276 2.40 -16.35 -64.55
N PHE A 277 1.54 -15.76 -63.72
CA PHE A 277 0.46 -16.49 -63.06
C PHE A 277 -0.75 -16.55 -63.99
N VAL A 278 -1.05 -17.73 -64.52
CA VAL A 278 -2.08 -17.94 -65.54
C VAL A 278 -3.25 -18.72 -64.95
N GLU A 279 -4.47 -18.25 -65.20
CA GLU A 279 -5.71 -18.98 -65.02
C GLU A 279 -6.05 -19.73 -66.32
N PRO A 280 -5.93 -21.07 -66.37
CA PRO A 280 -6.26 -21.86 -67.55
C PRO A 280 -7.73 -21.72 -67.95
N LEU A 281 -8.03 -21.81 -69.25
CA LEU A 281 -9.41 -21.69 -69.78
C LEU A 281 -10.40 -22.64 -69.07
N GLU A 282 -9.97 -23.86 -68.76
CA GLU A 282 -10.77 -24.90 -68.10
C GLU A 282 -11.11 -24.56 -66.64
N ALA A 283 -10.33 -23.68 -66.01
CA ALA A 283 -10.51 -23.26 -64.62
C ALA A 283 -11.29 -21.95 -64.46
N ILE A 284 -11.52 -21.19 -65.55
CA ILE A 284 -12.18 -19.87 -65.52
C ILE A 284 -13.59 -19.96 -64.92
N GLU A 285 -14.40 -20.91 -65.40
CA GLU A 285 -15.78 -21.07 -64.91
C GLU A 285 -15.81 -21.46 -63.43
N ALA A 286 -14.97 -22.42 -63.02
CA ALA A 286 -14.87 -22.87 -61.64
C ALA A 286 -14.36 -21.77 -60.69
N ASN A 287 -13.40 -20.94 -61.11
CA ASN A 287 -12.94 -19.78 -60.34
C ASN A 287 -14.05 -18.72 -60.21
N ASN A 288 -14.79 -18.42 -61.28
CA ASN A 288 -15.92 -17.49 -61.24
C ASN A 288 -17.02 -17.99 -60.30
N GLU A 289 -17.34 -19.29 -60.34
CA GLU A 289 -18.31 -19.91 -59.43
C GLU A 289 -17.83 -19.84 -57.98
N LEU A 290 -16.56 -20.16 -57.70
CA LEU A 290 -15.97 -20.06 -56.37
C LEU A 290 -16.03 -18.63 -55.82
N GLN A 291 -15.74 -17.63 -56.66
CA GLN A 291 -15.86 -16.21 -56.30
C GLN A 291 -17.31 -15.82 -56.00
N ASN A 292 -18.27 -16.27 -56.80
CA ASN A 292 -19.70 -16.04 -56.53
C ASN A 292 -20.14 -16.70 -55.22
N LEU A 293 -19.70 -17.94 -54.94
CA LEU A 293 -19.99 -18.62 -53.69
C LEU A 293 -19.40 -17.88 -52.48
N LYS A 294 -18.15 -17.41 -52.57
CA LYS A 294 -17.53 -16.55 -51.53
C LYS A 294 -18.32 -15.26 -51.30
N GLY A 295 -18.71 -14.56 -52.36
CA GLY A 295 -19.55 -13.36 -52.23
C GLY A 295 -20.96 -13.62 -51.70
N LYS A 296 -21.50 -14.85 -51.82
CA LYS A 296 -22.72 -15.28 -51.13
C LYS A 296 -22.47 -15.57 -49.66
N GLU A 297 -21.35 -16.23 -49.34
CA GLU A 297 -20.92 -16.48 -47.96
C GLU A 297 -20.74 -15.16 -47.19
N GLU A 298 -20.02 -14.18 -47.75
CA GLU A 298 -19.81 -12.88 -47.12
C GLU A 298 -21.13 -12.15 -46.82
N ARG A 299 -22.10 -12.23 -47.73
CA ARG A 299 -23.44 -11.66 -47.53
C ARG A 299 -24.22 -12.40 -46.45
N GLU A 300 -24.12 -13.72 -46.39
CA GLU A 300 -24.77 -14.52 -45.36
C GLU A 300 -24.14 -14.27 -43.98
N VAL A 301 -22.81 -14.16 -43.90
CA VAL A 301 -22.06 -13.74 -42.71
C VAL A 301 -22.53 -12.36 -42.25
N ALA A 302 -22.59 -11.38 -43.15
CA ALA A 302 -23.07 -10.02 -42.83
C ALA A 302 -24.53 -10.02 -42.34
N ARG A 303 -25.40 -10.85 -42.94
CA ARG A 303 -26.79 -11.01 -42.49
C ARG A 303 -26.87 -11.57 -41.07
N ILE A 304 -26.06 -12.59 -40.75
CA ILE A 304 -26.00 -13.19 -39.41
C ILE A 304 -25.50 -12.18 -38.38
N LEU A 305 -24.42 -11.43 -38.68
CA LEU A 305 -23.89 -10.40 -37.78
C LEU A 305 -24.89 -9.27 -37.55
N PHE A 306 -25.61 -8.85 -38.60
CA PHE A 306 -26.68 -7.87 -38.47
C PHE A 306 -27.80 -8.39 -37.56
N GLU A 307 -28.25 -9.62 -37.76
CA GLU A 307 -29.27 -10.27 -36.91
C GLU A 307 -28.85 -10.33 -35.44
N LEU A 308 -27.60 -10.72 -35.16
CA LEU A 308 -27.03 -10.73 -33.81
C LEU A 308 -26.95 -9.33 -33.20
N THR A 309 -26.52 -8.35 -33.99
CA THR A 309 -26.42 -6.94 -33.56
C THR A 309 -27.80 -6.37 -33.21
N GLU A 310 -28.82 -6.64 -34.02
CA GLU A 310 -30.19 -6.17 -33.75
C GLU A 310 -30.76 -6.79 -32.47
N GLN A 311 -30.49 -8.07 -32.19
CA GLN A 311 -30.92 -8.69 -30.92
C GLN A 311 -30.26 -8.05 -29.69
N LEU A 312 -28.98 -7.66 -29.78
CA LEU A 312 -28.35 -6.89 -28.71
C LEU A 312 -28.91 -5.47 -28.62
N ARG A 313 -29.20 -4.84 -29.76
CA ARG A 313 -29.80 -3.49 -29.82
C ARG A 313 -31.17 -3.46 -29.14
N ASP A 314 -31.99 -4.49 -29.33
CA ASP A 314 -33.28 -4.66 -28.64
C ASP A 314 -33.13 -4.77 -27.11
N GLN A 315 -31.93 -5.13 -26.63
CA GLN A 315 -31.57 -5.21 -25.22
C GLN A 315 -30.57 -4.11 -24.81
N LEU A 316 -30.43 -3.01 -25.54
CA LEU A 316 -29.40 -1.99 -25.29
C LEU A 316 -29.38 -1.48 -23.84
N VAL A 317 -30.56 -1.19 -23.26
CA VAL A 317 -30.68 -0.74 -21.86
C VAL A 317 -30.13 -1.78 -20.88
N ALA A 318 -30.34 -3.07 -21.17
CA ALA A 318 -29.81 -4.16 -20.37
C ALA A 318 -28.29 -4.30 -20.50
N VAL A 319 -27.76 -4.08 -21.70
CA VAL A 319 -26.31 -4.07 -21.97
C VAL A 319 -25.65 -2.90 -21.22
N GLU A 320 -26.21 -1.70 -21.30
CA GLU A 320 -25.71 -0.52 -20.56
C GLU A 320 -25.73 -0.76 -19.05
N ALA A 321 -26.82 -1.34 -18.51
CA ALA A 321 -26.90 -1.71 -17.10
C ALA A 321 -25.84 -2.75 -16.70
N ALA A 322 -25.52 -3.71 -17.57
CA ALA A 322 -24.48 -4.70 -17.32
C ALA A 322 -23.08 -4.08 -17.31
N VAL A 323 -22.78 -3.19 -18.26
CA VAL A 323 -21.50 -2.46 -18.32
C VAL A 323 -21.31 -1.58 -17.08
N GLU A 324 -22.35 -0.81 -16.70
CA GLU A 324 -22.32 0.03 -15.50
C GLU A 324 -22.14 -0.81 -14.24
N ALA A 325 -22.86 -1.93 -14.11
CA ALA A 325 -22.75 -2.81 -12.95
C ALA A 325 -21.35 -3.41 -12.81
N VAL A 326 -20.73 -3.87 -13.92
CA VAL A 326 -19.35 -4.38 -13.88
C VAL A 326 -18.37 -3.26 -13.50
N THR A 327 -18.56 -2.06 -14.06
CA THR A 327 -17.72 -0.89 -13.75
C THR A 327 -17.77 -0.55 -12.26
N GLU A 328 -18.97 -0.46 -11.68
CA GLU A 328 -19.16 -0.16 -10.26
C GLU A 328 -18.65 -1.26 -9.34
N LEU A 329 -18.91 -2.53 -9.68
CA LEU A 329 -18.40 -3.67 -8.91
C LEU A 329 -16.87 -3.75 -8.95
N ASP A 330 -16.24 -3.46 -10.08
CA ASP A 330 -14.76 -3.41 -10.19
C ASP A 330 -14.20 -2.23 -9.41
N PHE A 331 -14.83 -1.05 -9.49
CA PHE A 331 -14.47 0.14 -8.73
C PHE A 331 -14.50 -0.10 -7.22
N ILE A 332 -15.57 -0.73 -6.70
CA ILE A 332 -15.66 -1.11 -5.28
C ILE A 332 -14.62 -2.15 -4.93
N LYS A 333 -14.46 -3.18 -5.76
CA LYS A 333 -13.49 -4.25 -5.52
C LYS A 333 -12.06 -3.73 -5.50
N ALA A 334 -11.70 -2.78 -6.36
CA ALA A 334 -10.38 -2.14 -6.35
C ALA A 334 -10.10 -1.42 -5.02
N LYS A 335 -11.10 -0.76 -4.43
CA LYS A 335 -11.00 -0.15 -3.09
C LYS A 335 -10.82 -1.20 -2.00
N VAL A 336 -11.56 -2.31 -2.06
CA VAL A 336 -11.42 -3.44 -1.11
C VAL A 336 -10.05 -4.10 -1.21
N GLU A 337 -9.54 -4.27 -2.43
CA GLU A 337 -8.20 -4.81 -2.66
C GLU A 337 -7.10 -3.88 -2.15
N PHE A 338 -7.25 -2.57 -2.35
CA PHE A 338 -6.41 -1.58 -1.70
C PHE A 338 -6.48 -1.69 -0.17
N ALA A 339 -7.68 -1.84 0.40
CA ALA A 339 -7.85 -1.98 1.84
C ALA A 339 -7.10 -3.20 2.39
N ARG A 340 -7.20 -4.34 1.70
CA ARG A 340 -6.45 -5.55 2.04
C ARG A 340 -4.93 -5.33 1.94
N LYS A 341 -4.44 -4.74 0.84
CA LYS A 341 -3.01 -4.51 0.60
C LYS A 341 -2.38 -3.55 1.62
N PHE A 342 -3.09 -2.51 2.02
CA PHE A 342 -2.61 -1.47 2.94
C PHE A 342 -3.09 -1.63 4.38
N LYS A 343 -3.79 -2.74 4.69
CA LYS A 343 -4.46 -2.97 5.98
C LYS A 343 -5.27 -1.73 6.39
N ALA A 344 -6.05 -1.22 5.45
CA ALA A 344 -6.90 -0.06 5.61
C ALA A 344 -8.25 -0.47 6.20
N VAL A 345 -8.88 0.46 6.92
CA VAL A 345 -10.20 0.28 7.52
C VAL A 345 -11.23 1.14 6.79
N VAL A 346 -12.49 0.70 6.80
CA VAL A 346 -13.59 1.57 6.40
C VAL A 346 -13.75 2.65 7.48
N PRO A 347 -13.60 3.95 7.15
CA PRO A 347 -13.68 5.01 8.15
C PRO A 347 -15.09 5.15 8.71
N GLU A 348 -15.18 5.40 10.02
CA GLU A 348 -16.43 5.85 10.66
C GLU A 348 -16.60 7.35 10.38
N ILE A 349 -17.76 7.77 9.86
CA ILE A 349 -18.04 9.20 9.66
C ILE A 349 -18.66 9.78 10.92
N ALA A 350 -17.98 10.75 11.51
CA ALA A 350 -18.31 11.34 12.80
C ALA A 350 -19.45 12.36 12.72
N ASP A 351 -20.51 12.16 13.50
CA ASP A 351 -21.59 13.15 13.66
C ASP A 351 -21.26 14.22 14.71
N ASP A 352 -20.31 13.94 15.60
CA ASP A 352 -19.83 14.83 16.66
C ASP A 352 -18.64 15.72 16.23
N GLU A 353 -18.25 15.68 14.96
CA GLU A 353 -17.06 16.33 14.39
C GLU A 353 -15.76 15.92 15.10
N THR A 354 -15.69 14.70 15.64
CA THR A 354 -14.44 14.13 16.16
C THR A 354 -13.57 13.60 15.02
N LEU A 355 -12.31 14.05 14.94
CA LEU A 355 -11.26 13.44 14.14
C LEU A 355 -10.41 12.56 15.05
N GLU A 356 -10.46 11.24 14.86
CA GLU A 356 -9.66 10.26 15.59
C GLU A 356 -9.00 9.32 14.58
N LEU A 357 -7.68 9.35 14.53
CA LEU A 357 -6.86 8.47 13.71
C LEU A 357 -5.93 7.69 14.63
N ILE A 358 -6.07 6.36 14.64
CA ILE A 358 -5.22 5.46 15.42
C ILE A 358 -4.43 4.59 14.45
N ASP A 359 -3.13 4.53 14.68
CA ASP A 359 -2.14 3.84 13.85
C ASP A 359 -2.20 4.23 12.37
N ALA A 360 -2.46 5.51 12.09
CA ALA A 360 -2.57 6.03 10.74
C ALA A 360 -1.23 6.03 10.00
N ARG A 361 -1.27 5.61 8.73
CA ARG A 361 -0.11 5.46 7.86
C ARG A 361 -0.31 6.25 6.58
N HIS A 362 0.75 6.89 6.09
CA HIS A 362 0.71 7.59 4.82
C HIS A 362 0.83 6.58 3.65
N PRO A 363 -0.20 6.39 2.81
CA PRO A 363 -0.22 5.34 1.78
C PRO A 363 0.88 5.46 0.73
N LEU A 364 1.12 6.67 0.20
CA LEU A 364 2.16 6.91 -0.82
C LEU A 364 3.57 6.63 -0.26
N LEU A 365 3.86 7.09 0.96
CA LEU A 365 5.12 6.82 1.63
C LEU A 365 5.29 5.33 1.95
N GLU A 366 4.22 4.67 2.40
CA GLU A 366 4.23 3.23 2.65
C GLU A 366 4.54 2.43 1.39
N GLU A 367 3.94 2.79 0.24
CA GLU A 367 4.23 2.16 -1.05
C GLU A 367 5.69 2.39 -1.48
N ASN A 368 6.19 3.62 -1.38
CA ASN A 368 7.58 3.94 -1.72
C ASN A 368 8.58 3.11 -0.87
N LEU A 369 8.33 2.99 0.44
CA LEU A 369 9.15 2.16 1.34
C LEU A 369 9.04 0.66 1.02
N ARG A 370 7.88 0.17 0.56
CA ARG A 370 7.69 -1.22 0.11
C ARG A 370 8.45 -1.51 -1.18
N GLN A 371 8.45 -0.59 -2.14
CA GLN A 371 9.15 -0.77 -3.43
C GLN A 371 10.66 -0.87 -3.24
N GLN A 372 11.24 -0.04 -2.37
CA GLN A 372 12.65 -0.11 -1.99
C GLN A 372 13.06 -1.46 -1.35
N LYS A 373 12.12 -2.22 -0.77
CA LYS A 373 12.38 -3.59 -0.27
C LYS A 373 12.32 -4.65 -1.36
N SER A 374 11.48 -4.45 -2.38
CA SER A 374 11.17 -5.46 -3.39
C SER A 374 12.16 -5.52 -4.52
N GLU A 375 13.04 -4.53 -4.69
CA GLU A 375 14.20 -4.64 -5.58
C GLU A 375 15.23 -5.60 -4.98
N PRO A 376 15.48 -6.77 -5.59
CA PRO A 376 16.63 -7.57 -5.22
C PRO A 376 17.88 -6.80 -5.63
N ARG A 377 18.85 -6.63 -4.73
CA ARG A 377 20.23 -6.26 -5.08
C ARG A 377 20.67 -7.15 -6.25
N ALA A 378 20.66 -6.59 -7.47
CA ALA A 378 21.08 -7.31 -8.65
C ALA A 378 22.57 -7.63 -8.50
N VAL A 379 22.88 -8.88 -8.19
CA VAL A 379 24.21 -9.44 -8.38
C VAL A 379 24.48 -9.34 -9.87
N ALA A 380 25.34 -8.41 -10.26
CA ALA A 380 25.84 -8.29 -11.62
C ALA A 380 26.66 -9.53 -11.98
N THR A 381 26.00 -10.59 -12.43
CA THR A 381 26.65 -11.62 -13.24
C THR A 381 26.59 -11.16 -14.69
N GLY A 382 27.66 -10.51 -15.12
CA GLY A 382 27.86 -10.15 -16.52
C GLY A 382 27.73 -11.37 -17.44
N SER A 383 26.98 -11.21 -18.53
CA SER A 383 27.04 -12.10 -19.68
C SER A 383 28.47 -12.13 -20.24
N PRO A 384 28.98 -13.29 -20.68
CA PRO A 384 29.94 -13.33 -21.75
C PRO A 384 29.23 -13.59 -23.08
N ALA A 385 29.56 -12.78 -24.08
CA ALA A 385 29.24 -13.04 -25.46
C ALA A 385 29.96 -14.30 -25.98
N SER A 386 29.28 -14.96 -26.93
CA SER A 386 29.65 -16.05 -27.83
C SER A 386 31.07 -16.67 -27.78
N ALA A 387 31.11 -18.00 -27.70
CA ALA A 387 31.86 -18.84 -28.63
C ALA A 387 31.31 -20.27 -28.59
N ALA A 388 30.85 -20.75 -29.74
CA ALA A 388 30.69 -22.16 -30.02
C ALA A 388 32.08 -22.83 -30.03
N ASP A 389 32.23 -23.98 -29.39
CA ASP A 389 32.98 -25.10 -29.95
C ASP A 389 32.87 -26.37 -29.09
N ALA A 390 33.02 -27.48 -29.79
CA ALA A 390 32.58 -28.82 -29.48
C ALA A 390 33.35 -29.55 -28.36
N ALA A 391 32.62 -30.48 -27.73
CA ALA A 391 32.98 -31.85 -27.38
C ALA A 391 34.40 -32.17 -26.82
N SER A 392 34.39 -32.85 -25.66
CA SER A 392 34.93 -34.20 -25.44
C SER A 392 35.85 -34.39 -24.22
N PHE A 393 35.75 -35.60 -23.67
CA PHE A 393 36.72 -36.32 -22.82
C PHE A 393 36.87 -36.01 -21.31
N ASN A 394 36.35 -36.96 -20.53
CA ASN A 394 36.73 -37.36 -19.17
C ASN A 394 38.03 -38.24 -19.22
N PRO A 395 38.55 -38.84 -18.14
CA PRO A 395 38.98 -38.37 -16.81
C PRO A 395 40.49 -38.67 -16.58
N LYS A 396 41.07 -38.25 -15.44
CA LYS A 396 42.07 -39.07 -14.72
C LYS A 396 42.30 -38.67 -13.27
N SER A 397 42.68 -39.69 -12.52
CA SER A 397 42.48 -39.97 -11.11
C SER A 397 43.73 -39.78 -10.23
N LYS A 398 43.49 -39.77 -8.91
CA LYS A 398 44.17 -40.58 -7.87
C LYS A 398 45.52 -40.07 -7.28
N ILE A 399 45.56 -39.91 -5.94
CA ILE A 399 46.32 -40.72 -4.93
C ILE A 399 46.83 -39.92 -3.69
N GLN A 400 46.29 -40.31 -2.53
CA GLN A 400 46.90 -40.63 -1.21
C GLN A 400 47.57 -39.59 -0.27
N ASN A 401 46.97 -39.50 0.94
CA ASN A 401 47.55 -39.35 2.30
C ASN A 401 48.47 -40.54 2.68
N PRO A 402 49.32 -40.57 3.76
CA PRO A 402 49.03 -40.07 5.14
C PRO A 402 50.25 -39.65 6.05
N LYS A 403 49.97 -39.06 7.24
CA LYS A 403 50.42 -39.48 8.61
C LYS A 403 50.45 -38.32 9.65
N SER A 404 49.80 -38.59 10.80
CA SER A 404 49.81 -37.95 12.14
C SER A 404 51.01 -38.46 12.99
N PRO A 405 51.25 -38.12 14.30
CA PRO A 405 50.38 -37.49 15.33
C PRO A 405 51.04 -36.48 16.31
N ASP A 406 50.23 -35.77 17.12
CA ASP A 406 50.36 -35.65 18.58
C ASP A 406 49.29 -34.69 19.16
N SER A 407 48.76 -35.04 20.33
CA SER A 407 47.75 -34.33 21.16
C SER A 407 48.16 -34.56 22.64
N PRO A 408 47.74 -33.80 23.69
CA PRO A 408 46.32 -33.53 24.01
C PRO A 408 46.10 -32.20 24.82
N PRO A 409 45.09 -32.01 25.70
CA PRO A 409 43.98 -31.05 25.45
C PRO A 409 43.72 -30.01 26.58
N SER A 410 42.84 -29.03 26.31
CA SER A 410 42.04 -28.16 27.22
C SER A 410 41.98 -26.74 26.61
N GLY A 411 40.94 -25.91 26.71
CA GLY A 411 39.62 -25.93 27.31
C GLY A 411 38.80 -24.80 26.65
N GLY A 412 37.50 -24.75 26.90
CA GLY A 412 36.53 -23.93 26.16
C GLY A 412 36.82 -22.42 26.08
N GLY A 413 36.46 -21.83 24.93
CA GLY A 413 36.51 -20.41 24.65
C GLY A 413 35.34 -19.99 23.78
N VAL A 414 34.59 -19.03 24.30
CA VAL A 414 33.30 -18.49 23.88
C VAL A 414 33.33 -17.91 22.46
N ALA A 415 32.27 -18.17 21.68
CA ALA A 415 32.01 -17.52 20.40
C ALA A 415 31.83 -16.00 20.62
N ALA A 416 32.74 -15.20 20.05
CA ALA A 416 32.60 -13.76 20.01
C ALA A 416 31.60 -13.37 18.92
N ALA A 417 30.43 -12.88 19.35
CA ALA A 417 29.50 -12.14 18.52
C ALA A 417 30.21 -10.89 17.98
N SER A 418 30.23 -10.73 16.66
CA SER A 418 30.65 -9.52 15.98
C SER A 418 29.45 -8.58 15.87
N ALA A 419 29.70 -7.30 16.19
CA ALA A 419 28.70 -6.26 16.40
C ALA A 419 27.95 -5.89 15.13
N ASP A 420 26.63 -5.84 15.27
CA ASP A 420 25.62 -5.72 14.22
C ASP A 420 25.64 -4.39 13.45
N GLY A 421 25.46 -4.51 12.13
CA GLY A 421 24.98 -3.44 11.28
C GLY A 421 23.52 -3.12 11.60
N VAL A 422 23.26 -1.85 11.92
CA VAL A 422 21.93 -1.37 12.30
C VAL A 422 21.03 -1.31 11.06
N VAL A 423 20.04 -2.20 11.03
CA VAL A 423 18.94 -2.26 10.08
C VAL A 423 18.13 -0.94 10.15
N LEU A 424 18.02 -0.20 9.06
CA LEU A 424 16.96 0.80 8.90
C LEU A 424 15.63 0.06 9.05
N SER A 425 14.81 0.40 10.06
CA SER A 425 13.46 -0.14 10.15
C SER A 425 12.71 0.31 8.91
N SER A 426 12.60 -0.59 7.96
CA SER A 426 12.08 -0.36 6.62
C SER A 426 10.54 -0.36 6.59
N ALA A 427 9.92 -0.15 7.76
CA ALA A 427 8.47 -0.12 7.97
C ALA A 427 8.05 1.32 8.27
N ILE A 428 6.92 1.75 7.70
CA ILE A 428 6.33 3.04 8.01
C ILE A 428 5.95 3.11 9.49
N VAL A 429 6.29 4.23 10.15
CA VAL A 429 5.93 4.47 11.55
C VAL A 429 4.54 5.09 11.59
N PRO A 430 3.55 4.45 12.24
CA PRO A 430 2.19 4.96 12.27
C PRO A 430 2.06 6.15 13.25
N SER A 431 1.07 7.01 13.01
CA SER A 431 0.75 8.17 13.85
C SER A 431 -0.65 8.05 14.44
N SER A 432 -0.80 8.41 15.72
CA SER A 432 -2.08 8.34 16.44
C SER A 432 -2.39 9.67 17.10
N PHE A 433 -3.58 10.22 16.83
CA PHE A 433 -4.04 11.49 17.43
C PHE A 433 -5.56 11.63 17.38
N LYS A 434 -6.07 12.59 18.17
CA LYS A 434 -7.50 12.89 18.27
C LYS A 434 -7.75 14.39 18.44
N LEU A 435 -8.68 14.94 17.67
CA LEU A 435 -9.23 16.28 17.79
C LEU A 435 -10.74 16.22 17.97
N THR A 436 -11.26 17.07 18.86
CA THR A 436 -12.70 17.20 19.12
C THR A 436 -13.11 18.66 18.94
N LYS A 437 -14.39 18.98 19.17
CA LYS A 437 -14.85 20.38 19.15
C LYS A 437 -14.20 21.21 20.27
N GLU A 438 -13.96 20.59 21.42
CA GLU A 438 -13.32 21.22 22.57
C GLU A 438 -11.83 21.40 22.32
N ASN A 439 -11.17 20.38 21.75
CA ASN A 439 -9.74 20.34 21.48
C ASN A 439 -9.49 20.34 19.97
N ALA A 440 -9.89 21.42 19.30
CA ALA A 440 -9.92 21.50 17.84
C ALA A 440 -8.56 21.85 17.20
N VAL A 441 -7.57 22.27 17.98
CA VAL A 441 -6.26 22.68 17.47
C VAL A 441 -5.19 21.73 17.95
N MET A 442 -4.29 21.32 17.06
CA MET A 442 -3.06 20.62 17.39
C MET A 442 -1.84 21.38 16.86
N ILE A 443 -0.88 21.63 17.76
CA ILE A 443 0.40 22.26 17.40
C ILE A 443 1.49 21.21 17.46
N ILE A 444 2.14 20.94 16.32
CA ILE A 444 3.24 19.99 16.19
C ILE A 444 4.56 20.75 16.19
N SER A 445 5.45 20.38 17.10
CA SER A 445 6.79 20.97 17.25
C SER A 445 7.91 19.92 17.18
N GLY A 446 9.15 20.35 16.97
CA GLY A 446 10.31 19.45 16.84
C GLY A 446 11.15 19.76 15.60
N ALA A 447 12.25 19.04 15.38
CA ALA A 447 13.19 19.29 14.27
C ALA A 447 12.53 19.14 12.88
N ASN A 448 13.00 19.89 11.86
CA ASN A 448 12.43 19.88 10.50
C ASN A 448 12.43 18.46 9.90
N ALA A 449 13.51 17.70 10.11
CA ALA A 449 13.64 16.31 9.67
C ALA A 449 12.76 15.32 10.44
N GLY A 450 12.09 15.72 11.54
CA GLY A 450 11.37 14.84 12.46
C GLY A 450 10.08 14.21 11.93
N GLY A 451 9.57 14.65 10.77
CA GLY A 451 8.35 14.10 10.17
C GLY A 451 7.06 14.90 10.40
N LYS A 452 7.15 16.19 10.80
CA LYS A 452 5.97 17.05 11.03
C LYS A 452 5.08 17.13 9.78
N THR A 453 5.67 17.46 8.64
CA THR A 453 5.01 17.53 7.34
C THR A 453 4.33 16.21 6.96
N VAL A 454 4.95 15.06 7.30
CA VAL A 454 4.37 13.73 7.05
C VAL A 454 3.10 13.54 7.86
N VAL A 455 3.06 13.98 9.12
CA VAL A 455 1.85 13.91 9.96
C VAL A 455 0.73 14.78 9.38
N LEU A 456 1.03 16.02 8.94
CA LEU A 456 0.05 16.90 8.30
C LEU A 456 -0.52 16.27 7.02
N LYS A 457 0.36 15.83 6.11
CA LYS A 457 -0.06 15.16 4.88
C LYS A 457 -0.87 13.90 5.15
N THR A 458 -0.50 13.11 6.16
CA THR A 458 -1.25 11.91 6.56
C THR A 458 -2.67 12.29 7.02
N ALA A 459 -2.80 13.29 7.90
CA ALA A 459 -4.10 13.75 8.39
C ALA A 459 -5.01 14.24 7.24
N GLY A 460 -4.46 15.07 6.36
CA GLY A 460 -5.18 15.62 5.21
C GLY A 460 -5.59 14.57 4.19
N LEU A 461 -4.63 13.75 3.75
CA LEU A 461 -4.86 12.73 2.73
C LEU A 461 -5.84 11.66 3.22
N LEU A 462 -5.74 11.19 4.47
CA LEU A 462 -6.70 10.23 5.01
C LEU A 462 -8.10 10.84 5.19
N SER A 463 -8.18 12.14 5.52
CA SER A 463 -9.47 12.84 5.58
C SER A 463 -10.11 12.95 4.19
N LEU A 464 -9.35 13.31 3.16
CA LEU A 464 -9.81 13.33 1.76
C LEU A 464 -10.22 11.93 1.28
N MET A 465 -9.45 10.90 1.61
CA MET A 465 -9.80 9.52 1.32
C MET A 465 -11.17 9.15 1.89
N ALA A 466 -11.39 9.44 3.17
CA ALA A 466 -12.64 9.10 3.83
C ALA A 466 -13.84 9.79 3.18
N ILE A 467 -13.78 11.11 2.95
CA ILE A 467 -14.90 11.84 2.34
C ILE A 467 -15.08 11.56 0.84
N SER A 468 -14.11 10.94 0.18
CA SER A 468 -14.23 10.41 -1.19
C SER A 468 -14.74 8.95 -1.24
N GLY A 469 -15.10 8.36 -0.10
CA GLY A 469 -15.56 6.98 -0.02
C GLY A 469 -14.44 5.97 -0.33
N LEU A 470 -13.24 6.23 0.18
CA LEU A 470 -12.09 5.32 0.13
C LEU A 470 -11.76 4.79 1.54
N PRO A 471 -11.27 3.55 1.66
CA PRO A 471 -10.80 3.01 2.93
C PRO A 471 -9.46 3.63 3.31
N VAL A 472 -9.21 3.83 4.61
CA VAL A 472 -8.06 4.60 5.11
C VAL A 472 -7.03 3.71 5.83
N PRO A 473 -5.73 3.77 5.49
CA PRO A 473 -4.66 3.03 6.18
C PRO A 473 -4.50 3.48 7.64
N ALA A 474 -5.27 2.85 8.53
CA ALA A 474 -5.27 3.10 9.97
C ALA A 474 -5.72 1.83 10.71
N GLY A 475 -5.39 1.70 11.99
CA GLY A 475 -5.97 0.69 12.87
C GLY A 475 -7.41 1.02 13.26
N LYS A 476 -7.69 2.31 13.49
CA LYS A 476 -9.04 2.84 13.70
C LYS A 476 -9.14 4.24 13.09
N SER A 477 -10.27 4.56 12.49
CA SER A 477 -10.52 5.88 11.92
C SER A 477 -11.95 6.35 12.20
N LYS A 478 -12.06 7.56 12.74
CA LYS A 478 -13.30 8.31 12.87
C LYS A 478 -13.05 9.73 12.34
N ILE A 479 -13.75 10.13 11.29
CA ILE A 479 -13.46 11.35 10.53
C ILE A 479 -14.74 12.18 10.37
N PRO A 480 -14.73 13.50 10.63
CA PRO A 480 -15.86 14.37 10.34
C PRO A 480 -16.20 14.41 8.85
N PHE A 481 -17.47 14.61 8.52
CA PHE A 481 -17.86 14.92 7.15
C PHE A 481 -17.48 16.37 6.80
N TYR A 482 -16.21 16.57 6.42
CA TYR A 482 -15.67 17.89 6.14
C TYR A 482 -16.27 18.51 4.87
N SER A 483 -16.67 19.77 4.99
CA SER A 483 -17.05 20.61 3.85
C SER A 483 -15.83 21.26 3.18
N SER A 484 -14.70 21.34 3.88
CA SER A 484 -13.42 21.81 3.33
C SER A 484 -12.23 21.17 4.04
N VAL A 485 -11.21 20.76 3.26
CA VAL A 485 -9.90 20.28 3.74
C VAL A 485 -8.83 21.15 3.09
N LEU A 486 -8.30 22.11 3.84
CA LEU A 486 -7.44 23.17 3.35
C LEU A 486 -6.01 22.92 3.83
N ALA A 487 -5.03 23.02 2.94
CA ALA A 487 -3.64 22.74 3.26
C ALA A 487 -2.69 23.78 2.66
N ASP A 488 -1.82 24.33 3.49
CA ASP A 488 -0.62 25.07 3.07
C ASP A 488 0.59 24.26 3.57
N ILE A 489 1.15 23.42 2.69
CA ILE A 489 2.21 22.46 3.03
C ILE A 489 3.32 22.47 1.97
N GLY A 490 4.56 22.67 2.41
CA GLY A 490 5.76 22.53 1.60
C GLY A 490 6.40 23.85 1.16
N ASP A 491 7.61 23.74 0.62
CA ASP A 491 8.36 24.86 0.07
C ASP A 491 7.92 25.11 -1.38
N HIS A 492 7.05 26.08 -1.63
CA HIS A 492 6.85 26.61 -2.97
C HIS A 492 8.09 27.41 -3.42
N GLN A 493 9.24 26.76 -3.60
CA GLN A 493 10.31 27.27 -4.45
C GLN A 493 9.97 26.97 -5.92
N SER A 494 8.80 27.42 -6.38
CA SER A 494 8.57 27.49 -7.81
C SER A 494 9.39 28.66 -8.34
N LEU A 495 10.42 28.38 -9.11
CA LEU A 495 11.12 29.36 -9.96
C LEU A 495 10.16 30.11 -10.92
N ALA A 496 8.89 29.70 -10.97
CA ALA A 496 7.82 30.24 -11.80
C ALA A 496 6.97 31.36 -11.15
N ALA A 497 7.11 31.61 -9.84
CA ALA A 497 6.43 32.73 -9.18
C ALA A 497 7.47 33.76 -8.70
N ASN A 498 7.43 34.97 -9.25
CA ASN A 498 8.25 36.13 -8.84
C ASN A 498 7.90 36.66 -7.43
N LEU A 499 7.42 35.81 -6.51
CA LEU A 499 7.02 36.17 -5.14
C LEU A 499 7.93 35.48 -4.12
N SER A 500 8.23 36.19 -3.02
CA SER A 500 8.92 35.61 -1.86
C SER A 500 8.12 34.44 -1.27
N THR A 501 8.81 33.44 -0.70
CA THR A 501 8.20 32.27 -0.02
C THR A 501 7.10 32.69 0.96
N PHE A 502 7.35 33.72 1.78
CA PHE A 502 6.38 34.29 2.70
C PHE A 502 5.11 34.83 2.01
N SER A 503 5.26 35.57 0.91
CA SER A 503 4.11 36.13 0.19
C SER A 503 3.22 35.03 -0.42
N SER A 504 3.82 33.93 -0.87
CA SER A 504 3.06 32.76 -1.36
C SER A 504 2.24 32.12 -0.24
N HIS A 505 2.85 31.84 0.91
CA HIS A 505 2.15 31.31 2.08
C HIS A 505 1.02 32.23 2.55
N MET A 506 1.26 33.55 2.61
CA MET A 506 0.24 34.51 3.02
C MET A 506 -0.91 34.60 2.02
N SER A 507 -0.64 34.51 0.71
CA SER A 507 -1.69 34.44 -0.31
C SER A 507 -2.53 33.18 -0.15
N ASN A 508 -1.89 32.02 -0.04
CA ASN A 508 -2.55 30.73 0.16
C ASN A 508 -3.44 30.75 1.40
N ILE A 509 -2.92 31.22 2.54
CA ILE A 509 -3.69 31.33 3.77
C ILE A 509 -4.88 32.28 3.62
N ALA A 510 -4.72 33.40 2.89
CA ALA A 510 -5.82 34.32 2.63
C ALA A 510 -6.90 33.71 1.72
N ASP A 511 -6.53 32.90 0.73
CA ASP A 511 -7.44 32.09 -0.08
C ASP A 511 -8.18 31.06 0.78
N MET A 512 -7.44 30.32 1.62
CA MET A 512 -8.00 29.35 2.57
C MET A 512 -9.03 29.99 3.51
N MET A 513 -8.78 31.21 4.01
CA MET A 513 -9.75 31.94 4.84
C MET A 513 -11.04 32.28 4.10
N ARG A 514 -10.99 32.55 2.79
CA ARG A 514 -12.18 32.80 1.96
C ARG A 514 -12.97 31.54 1.67
N GLU A 515 -12.29 30.41 1.53
CA GLU A 515 -12.89 29.13 1.14
C GLU A 515 -13.34 28.25 2.30
N CYS A 516 -12.92 28.56 3.52
CA CYS A 516 -13.17 27.74 4.69
C CYS A 516 -14.66 27.60 5.00
N ARG A 517 -15.16 26.36 4.94
CA ARG A 517 -16.55 25.98 5.26
C ARG A 517 -16.55 24.93 6.35
N SER A 518 -17.16 25.24 7.49
CA SER A 518 -17.34 24.32 8.61
C SER A 518 -18.33 23.20 8.27
N PRO A 519 -18.08 21.93 8.66
CA PRO A 519 -16.89 21.44 9.34
C PRO A 519 -15.66 21.49 8.42
N ALA A 520 -14.53 22.00 8.93
CA ALA A 520 -13.31 22.19 8.14
C ALA A 520 -12.09 21.58 8.82
N LEU A 521 -11.16 21.05 8.02
CA LEU A 521 -9.81 20.70 8.43
C LEU A 521 -8.82 21.67 7.80
N VAL A 522 -7.97 22.30 8.60
CA VAL A 522 -6.95 23.25 8.15
C VAL A 522 -5.57 22.72 8.55
N LEU A 523 -4.67 22.61 7.59
CA LEU A 523 -3.31 22.12 7.76
C LEU A 523 -2.34 23.24 7.41
N LEU A 524 -1.47 23.62 8.35
CA LEU A 524 -0.52 24.71 8.20
C LEU A 524 0.89 24.20 8.52
N ASP A 525 1.75 24.06 7.51
CA ASP A 525 3.14 23.73 7.76
C ASP A 525 3.94 24.99 8.07
N GLU A 526 4.72 24.96 9.16
CA GLU A 526 5.55 26.08 9.60
C GLU A 526 4.80 27.43 9.70
N ALA A 527 3.65 27.43 10.38
CA ALA A 527 2.78 28.61 10.46
C ALA A 527 3.53 29.88 10.94
N GLY A 528 3.56 30.90 10.07
CA GLY A 528 4.17 32.20 10.33
C GLY A 528 5.64 32.35 9.91
N THR A 529 6.25 31.36 9.26
CA THR A 529 7.68 31.42 8.85
C THR A 529 7.92 32.31 7.63
N GLY A 530 9.17 32.72 7.43
CA GLY A 530 9.58 33.54 6.27
C GLY A 530 9.61 35.05 6.53
N THR A 531 9.43 35.49 7.78
CA THR A 531 9.57 36.89 8.23
C THR A 531 10.33 36.96 9.56
N ASP A 532 10.41 38.16 10.15
CA ASP A 532 10.94 38.38 11.50
C ASP A 532 10.37 37.36 12.50
N PRO A 533 11.19 36.69 13.34
CA PRO A 533 10.71 35.65 14.25
C PRO A 533 9.65 36.10 15.26
N GLU A 534 9.68 37.35 15.74
CA GLU A 534 8.68 37.85 16.68
C GLU A 534 7.36 38.14 15.96
N GLU A 535 7.42 38.84 14.83
CA GLU A 535 6.24 39.12 14.00
C GLU A 535 5.60 37.84 13.47
N GLY A 536 6.41 36.93 12.94
CA GLY A 536 5.99 35.63 12.42
C GLY A 536 5.35 34.75 13.49
N SER A 537 5.91 34.74 14.70
CA SER A 537 5.33 34.03 15.83
C SER A 537 3.98 34.61 16.26
N ALA A 538 3.83 35.94 16.29
CA ALA A 538 2.56 36.58 16.65
C ALA A 538 1.49 36.34 15.58
N LEU A 539 1.89 36.44 14.31
CA LEU A 539 1.03 36.21 13.16
C LEU A 539 0.56 34.75 13.09
N GLY A 540 1.45 33.77 13.30
CA GLY A 540 1.09 32.36 13.30
C GLY A 540 0.05 32.01 14.37
N VAL A 541 0.17 32.55 15.59
CA VAL A 541 -0.84 32.38 16.64
C VAL A 541 -2.18 32.99 16.21
N ALA A 542 -2.17 34.20 15.63
CA ALA A 542 -3.38 34.87 15.17
C ALA A 542 -4.08 34.11 14.04
N ILE A 543 -3.33 33.55 13.09
CA ILE A 543 -3.87 32.75 11.97
C ILE A 543 -4.52 31.47 12.49
N VAL A 544 -3.82 30.70 13.34
CA VAL A 544 -4.36 29.45 13.91
C VAL A 544 -5.63 29.72 14.71
N ASP A 545 -5.62 30.76 15.56
CA ASP A 545 -6.76 31.11 16.38
C ASP A 545 -7.93 31.66 15.56
N HIS A 546 -7.67 32.35 14.44
CA HIS A 546 -8.68 32.77 13.48
C HIS A 546 -9.44 31.58 12.88
N PHE A 547 -8.74 30.59 12.32
CA PHE A 547 -9.40 29.39 11.75
C PHE A 547 -10.20 28.63 12.80
N ARG A 548 -9.67 28.51 14.02
CA ARG A 548 -10.39 27.90 15.15
C ARG A 548 -11.66 28.67 15.52
N ARG A 549 -11.60 29.99 15.70
CA ARG A 549 -12.73 30.77 16.25
C ARG A 549 -13.74 31.19 15.19
N ASN A 550 -13.25 31.71 14.07
CA ASN A 550 -14.08 32.30 13.02
C ASN A 550 -14.62 31.23 12.08
N CYS A 551 -13.76 30.29 11.67
CA CYS A 551 -14.16 29.22 10.76
C CYS A 551 -14.67 27.97 11.49
N LYS A 552 -14.48 27.88 12.82
CA LYS A 552 -14.77 26.68 13.61
C LYS A 552 -14.11 25.43 13.01
N ALA A 553 -12.91 25.61 12.48
CA ALA A 553 -12.13 24.55 11.86
C ALA A 553 -11.35 23.77 12.90
N GLN A 554 -11.10 22.50 12.60
CA GLN A 554 -10.01 21.76 13.23
C GLN A 554 -8.71 22.15 12.54
N VAL A 555 -7.69 22.49 13.33
CA VAL A 555 -6.43 23.05 12.82
C VAL A 555 -5.27 22.18 13.27
N ILE A 556 -4.46 21.71 12.34
CA ILE A 556 -3.18 21.06 12.63
C ILE A 556 -2.08 21.96 12.07
N ALA A 557 -1.28 22.55 12.96
CA ALA A 557 -0.20 23.45 12.57
C ALA A 557 1.15 22.93 13.04
N SER A 558 2.13 22.97 12.15
CA SER A 558 3.53 22.70 12.46
C SER A 558 4.26 24.02 12.75
N THR A 559 5.20 24.02 13.69
CA THR A 559 5.92 25.27 14.05
C THR A 559 7.30 25.05 14.65
N HIS A 560 8.14 26.05 14.44
CA HIS A 560 9.41 26.25 15.14
C HIS A 560 9.37 27.41 16.13
N TYR A 561 8.34 28.25 16.07
CA TYR A 561 8.26 29.48 16.85
C TYR A 561 7.82 29.24 18.30
N ARG A 562 8.46 29.98 19.21
CA ARG A 562 8.20 29.92 20.65
C ARG A 562 6.76 30.32 20.98
N GLY A 563 6.17 31.31 20.31
CA GLY A 563 4.82 31.78 20.63
C GLY A 563 3.74 30.73 20.40
N LEU A 564 3.83 29.91 19.33
CA LEU A 564 2.87 28.82 19.11
C LEU A 564 3.06 27.69 20.13
N LYS A 565 4.29 27.41 20.57
CA LYS A 565 4.54 26.44 21.67
C LYS A 565 3.93 26.93 22.99
N ILE A 566 4.07 28.22 23.30
CA ILE A 566 3.47 28.83 24.50
C ILE A 566 1.95 28.84 24.40
N TYR A 567 1.39 29.18 23.23
CA TYR A 567 -0.04 29.11 22.97
C TYR A 567 -0.60 27.71 23.24
N ALA A 568 0.07 26.67 22.75
CA ALA A 568 -0.30 25.27 23.00
C ALA A 568 -0.15 24.84 24.47
N ALA A 569 0.78 25.44 25.22
CA ALA A 569 0.98 25.12 26.64
C ALA A 569 -0.04 25.81 27.56
N ASN A 570 -0.58 26.97 27.15
CA ASN A 570 -1.43 27.82 27.99
C ASN A 570 -2.94 27.64 27.74
N ASP A 571 -3.37 27.16 26.58
CA ASP A 571 -4.78 26.90 26.29
C ASP A 571 -5.05 25.38 26.31
N GLU A 572 -5.81 24.91 27.30
CA GLU A 572 -6.20 23.49 27.45
C GLU A 572 -6.97 22.94 26.24
N ARG A 573 -7.51 23.83 25.39
CA ARG A 573 -8.22 23.50 24.15
C ARG A 573 -7.29 23.27 22.95
N VAL A 574 -5.97 23.37 23.17
CA VAL A 574 -4.94 23.16 22.15
C VAL A 574 -4.15 21.92 22.54
N VAL A 575 -4.16 20.93 21.65
CA VAL A 575 -3.36 19.72 21.79
C VAL A 575 -1.93 20.05 21.40
N ASN A 576 -1.02 19.96 22.36
CA ASN A 576 0.40 20.06 22.09
C ASN A 576 0.92 18.72 21.55
N ALA A 577 1.78 18.72 20.55
CA ALA A 577 2.39 17.52 20.01
C ALA A 577 3.84 17.79 19.58
N SER A 578 4.66 16.74 19.59
CA SER A 578 6.01 16.81 19.06
C SER A 578 6.40 15.56 18.30
N VAL A 579 7.32 15.73 17.35
CA VAL A 579 7.94 14.59 16.65
C VAL A 579 9.25 14.24 17.34
N GLU A 580 9.44 12.95 17.61
CA GLU A 580 10.66 12.47 18.24
C GLU A 580 11.83 12.44 17.25
N PHE A 581 12.98 12.89 17.73
CA PHE A 581 14.24 12.90 17.02
C PHE A 581 15.31 12.24 17.89
N ASP A 582 15.98 11.23 17.36
CA ASP A 582 17.05 10.57 18.09
C ASP A 582 18.33 11.41 18.01
N GLU A 583 18.63 12.15 19.08
CA GLU A 583 19.85 12.96 19.20
C GLU A 583 21.14 12.12 19.15
N LYS A 584 21.08 10.81 19.44
CA LYS A 584 22.25 9.93 19.38
C LYS A 584 22.60 9.52 17.97
N THR A 585 21.61 9.25 17.13
CA THR A 585 21.80 8.80 15.75
C THR A 585 21.59 9.91 14.72
N LEU A 586 21.10 11.08 15.14
CA LEU A 586 20.63 12.18 14.30
C LEU A 586 19.55 11.77 13.30
N ARG A 587 18.79 10.73 13.62
CA ARG A 587 17.74 10.21 12.74
C ARG A 587 16.36 10.57 13.31
N PRO A 588 15.42 10.97 12.45
CA PRO A 588 14.03 11.07 12.86
C PRO A 588 13.49 9.67 13.18
N THR A 589 12.79 9.53 14.30
CA THR A 589 12.06 8.30 14.62
C THR A 589 10.66 8.31 14.00
N TYR A 590 10.23 9.47 13.48
CA TYR A 590 8.90 9.73 12.93
C TYR A 590 7.74 9.46 13.91
N LYS A 591 8.04 9.25 15.20
CA LYS A 591 7.04 9.00 16.23
C LYS A 591 6.43 10.32 16.70
N LEU A 592 5.11 10.41 16.62
CA LEU A 592 4.33 11.53 17.14
C LEU A 592 4.06 11.33 18.64
N LEU A 593 4.45 12.31 19.46
CA LEU A 593 4.23 12.35 20.90
C LEU A 593 3.16 13.40 21.22
N ILE A 594 2.00 12.98 21.68
CA ILE A 594 0.89 13.85 22.06
C ILE A 594 1.05 14.34 23.50
N GLY A 595 0.74 15.61 23.75
CA GLY A 595 0.80 16.29 25.04
C GLY A 595 2.12 17.01 25.35
N LEU A 596 3.09 17.02 24.43
CA LEU A 596 4.45 17.50 24.70
C LEU A 596 4.97 18.44 23.63
N ALA A 597 5.53 19.58 24.05
CA ALA A 597 6.27 20.47 23.17
C ALA A 597 7.69 19.95 22.94
N GLY A 598 8.13 20.02 21.69
CA GLY A 598 9.47 19.65 21.24
C GLY A 598 10.51 20.68 21.65
N ALA A 599 11.59 20.23 22.28
CA ALA A 599 12.79 21.05 22.46
C ALA A 599 13.43 21.39 21.11
N SER A 600 14.07 22.57 21.01
CA SER A 600 14.81 22.95 19.82
C SER A 600 16.17 22.23 19.82
N SER A 601 16.48 21.48 18.77
CA SER A 601 17.73 20.70 18.67
C SER A 601 18.79 21.36 17.79
N GLY A 602 18.57 22.58 17.28
CA GLY A 602 19.41 23.22 16.26
C GLY A 602 20.90 23.30 16.63
N ILE A 603 21.22 23.67 17.87
CA ILE A 603 22.60 23.77 18.35
C ILE A 603 23.25 22.38 18.47
N GLU A 604 22.53 21.36 18.94
CA GLU A 604 23.09 20.01 19.07
C GLU A 604 23.29 19.33 17.70
N ILE A 605 22.41 19.65 16.75
CA ILE A 605 22.56 19.26 15.35
C ILE A 605 23.82 19.92 14.78
N ALA A 606 23.95 21.25 14.89
CA ALA A 606 25.12 21.99 14.40
C ALA A 606 26.46 21.43 14.94
N ARG A 607 26.51 21.12 16.24
CA ARG A 607 27.66 20.48 16.89
C ARG A 607 28.06 19.16 16.23
N ARG A 608 27.08 18.31 15.92
CA ARG A 608 27.30 17.02 15.27
C ARG A 608 27.68 17.13 13.79
N PHE A 609 27.24 18.19 13.11
CA PHE A 609 27.68 18.54 11.76
C PHE A 609 29.11 19.14 11.73
N GLY A 610 29.80 19.15 12.86
CA GLY A 610 31.22 19.50 12.95
C GLY A 610 31.49 20.98 13.18
N ILE A 611 30.48 21.78 13.53
CA ILE A 611 30.70 23.15 14.02
C ILE A 611 31.57 23.09 15.28
N GLN A 612 32.61 23.92 15.29
CA GLN A 612 33.60 23.97 16.37
C GLN A 612 32.94 24.21 17.73
N GLN A 613 33.43 23.53 18.77
CA GLN A 613 32.83 23.59 20.10
C GLN A 613 32.81 25.01 20.65
N GLU A 614 33.82 25.81 20.32
CA GLU A 614 33.92 27.22 20.68
C GLU A 614 32.73 28.03 20.12
N VAL A 615 32.34 27.79 18.87
CA VAL A 615 31.18 28.45 18.23
C VAL A 615 29.86 27.97 18.84
N ILE A 616 29.78 26.68 19.21
CA ILE A 616 28.61 26.11 19.87
C ILE A 616 28.43 26.70 21.27
N ASP A 617 29.53 26.86 22.01
CA ASP A 617 29.53 27.41 23.36
C ASP A 617 29.15 28.90 23.32
N GLU A 618 29.72 29.67 22.38
CA GLU A 618 29.34 31.07 22.14
C GLU A 618 27.87 31.22 21.71
N ALA A 619 27.38 30.34 20.84
CA ALA A 619 25.97 30.33 20.43
C ALA A 619 25.02 30.03 21.61
N ARG A 620 25.44 29.19 22.57
CA ARG A 620 24.68 28.93 23.79
C ARG A 620 24.69 30.15 24.70
N GLU A 621 25.84 30.78 24.93
CA GLU A 621 25.95 31.98 25.76
C GLU A 621 25.11 33.15 25.24
N ASN A 622 24.91 33.23 23.92
CA ASN A 622 24.07 34.25 23.28
C ASN A 622 22.56 33.96 23.34
N LEU A 623 22.12 32.78 23.80
CA LEU A 623 20.71 32.51 24.05
C LEU A 623 20.27 33.18 25.36
N ASP A 624 19.12 33.86 25.33
CA ASP A 624 18.49 34.44 26.53
C ASP A 624 18.37 33.40 27.67
N ILE A 625 18.66 33.80 28.90
CA ILE A 625 18.71 32.93 30.09
C ILE A 625 17.34 32.25 30.28
N SER A 626 16.24 32.98 30.03
CA SER A 626 14.88 32.43 30.08
C SER A 626 14.62 31.36 29.01
N ALA A 627 15.22 31.49 27.83
CA ALA A 627 15.09 30.51 26.76
C ALA A 627 15.85 29.22 27.09
N GLN A 628 17.05 29.33 27.69
CA GLN A 628 17.83 28.16 28.12
C GLN A 628 17.10 27.35 29.20
N GLU A 629 16.51 28.00 30.20
CA GLU A 629 15.77 27.33 31.28
C GLU A 629 14.51 26.62 30.77
N ALA A 630 13.76 27.27 29.88
CA ALA A 630 12.56 26.69 29.27
C ALA A 630 12.91 25.46 28.40
N GLU A 631 13.97 25.54 27.61
CA GLU A 631 14.43 24.40 26.81
C GLU A 631 14.94 23.24 27.68
N ALA A 632 15.67 23.53 28.75
CA ALA A 632 16.12 22.50 29.70
C ALA A 632 14.93 21.79 30.37
N TYR A 633 13.88 22.55 30.73
CA TYR A 633 12.66 21.99 31.31
C TYR A 633 11.89 21.11 30.31
N LEU A 634 11.71 21.57 29.06
CA LEU A 634 11.07 20.79 28.00
C LEU A 634 11.84 19.48 27.73
N ARG A 635 13.18 19.51 27.67
CA ARG A 635 14.00 18.32 27.50
C ARG A 635 13.82 17.32 28.66
N LYS A 636 13.71 17.81 29.89
CA LYS A 636 13.44 16.97 31.05
C LYS A 636 12.10 16.25 30.92
N LEU A 637 11.04 16.98 30.59
CA LEU A 637 9.71 16.40 30.37
C LEU A 637 9.71 15.37 29.24
N GLN A 638 10.33 15.68 28.10
CA GLN A 638 10.45 14.74 26.98
C GLN A 638 11.13 13.43 27.40
N ASN A 639 12.25 13.51 28.14
CA ASN A 639 12.96 12.34 28.63
C ASN A 639 12.13 11.51 29.63
N GLU A 640 11.41 12.17 30.54
CA GLU A 640 10.52 11.48 31.49
C GLU A 640 9.38 10.77 30.78
N THR A 641 8.76 11.40 29.77
CA THR A 641 7.70 10.78 28.99
C THR A 641 8.18 9.65 28.09
N LYS A 642 9.38 9.78 27.51
CA LYS A 642 10.02 8.70 26.76
C LYS A 642 10.25 7.48 27.65
N LEU A 643 10.77 7.71 28.85
CA LEU A 643 11.00 6.64 29.82
C LEU A 643 9.68 5.99 30.26
N ALA A 644 8.62 6.78 30.47
CA ALA A 644 7.28 6.26 30.79
C ALA A 644 6.70 5.41 29.64
N GLU A 645 6.89 5.83 28.40
CA GLU A 645 6.44 5.11 27.21
C GLU A 645 7.25 3.83 26.98
N ASP A 646 8.57 3.87 27.12
CA ASP A 646 9.44 2.70 27.03
C ASP A 646 9.07 1.66 28.11
N LEU A 647 8.80 2.12 29.34
CA LEU A 647 8.27 1.26 30.41
C LEU A 647 6.92 0.65 30.05
N ARG A 648 6.05 1.41 29.40
CA ARG A 648 4.72 0.95 28.99
C ARG A 648 4.82 -0.13 27.90
N ILE A 649 5.69 0.05 26.92
CA ILE A 649 5.96 -0.94 25.87
C ILE A 649 6.52 -2.22 26.50
N ALA A 650 7.52 -2.10 27.38
CA ALA A 650 8.09 -3.25 28.09
C ALA A 650 7.05 -4.00 28.93
N LEU A 651 6.15 -3.27 29.61
CA LEU A 651 5.01 -3.86 30.33
C LEU A 651 4.05 -4.61 29.42
N GLU A 652 3.78 -4.11 28.22
CA GLU A 652 2.88 -4.75 27.27
C GLU A 652 3.52 -6.01 26.66
N GLU A 653 4.80 -5.96 26.30
CA GLU A 653 5.56 -7.15 25.88
C GLU A 653 5.59 -8.23 26.96
N GLU A 654 5.77 -7.84 28.22
CA GLU A 654 5.71 -8.76 29.36
C GLU A 654 4.31 -9.37 29.49
N ARG A 655 3.25 -8.56 29.34
CA ARG A 655 1.86 -9.04 29.35
C ARG A 655 1.57 -10.02 28.23
N GLU A 656 2.00 -9.75 27.00
CA GLU A 656 1.82 -10.65 25.86
C GLU A 656 2.59 -11.95 26.06
N ALA A 657 3.83 -11.89 26.54
CA ALA A 657 4.62 -13.07 26.86
C ALA A 657 3.95 -13.93 27.94
N VAL A 658 3.37 -13.29 28.96
CA VAL A 658 2.59 -13.94 30.00
C VAL A 658 1.30 -14.55 29.43
N ALA A 659 0.56 -13.83 28.58
CA ALA A 659 -0.66 -14.33 27.93
C ALA A 659 -0.38 -15.54 27.03
N MET A 660 0.69 -15.51 26.23
CA MET A 660 1.12 -16.66 25.43
C MET A 660 1.49 -17.86 26.31
N ARG A 661 2.21 -17.64 27.42
CA ARG A 661 2.51 -18.71 28.38
C ARG A 661 1.22 -19.32 28.94
N TYR A 662 0.25 -18.51 29.36
CA TYR A 662 -1.03 -19.03 29.83
C TYR A 662 -1.79 -19.81 28.75
N ALA A 663 -1.86 -19.31 27.51
CA ALA A 663 -2.51 -20.01 26.41
C ALA A 663 -1.85 -21.38 26.11
N THR A 664 -0.51 -21.46 26.15
CA THR A 664 0.19 -22.73 25.98
C THR A 664 -0.09 -23.71 27.13
N LEU A 665 -0.13 -23.22 28.37
CA LEU A 665 -0.48 -24.03 29.54
C LEU A 665 -1.92 -24.56 29.46
N ASP A 666 -2.86 -23.76 28.95
CA ASP A 666 -4.26 -24.19 28.75
C ASP A 666 -4.37 -25.30 27.69
N ILE A 667 -3.63 -25.18 26.58
CA ILE A 667 -3.58 -26.22 25.55
C ILE A 667 -2.96 -27.51 26.12
N GLU A 668 -1.89 -27.42 26.90
CA GLU A 668 -1.26 -28.57 27.54
C GLU A 668 -2.15 -29.22 28.60
N ALA A 669 -2.82 -28.43 29.43
CA ALA A 669 -3.78 -28.90 30.41
C ALA A 669 -4.95 -29.62 29.73
N GLY A 670 -5.49 -29.05 28.65
CA GLY A 670 -6.55 -29.69 27.85
C GLY A 670 -6.11 -31.02 27.21
N LYS A 671 -4.85 -31.13 26.76
CA LYS A 671 -4.28 -32.39 26.23
C LYS A 671 -4.10 -33.44 27.33
N LYS A 672 -3.56 -33.05 28.50
CA LYS A 672 -3.38 -33.96 29.65
C LYS A 672 -4.71 -34.48 30.19
N GLU A 673 -5.73 -33.63 30.24
CA GLU A 673 -7.06 -34.02 30.71
C GLU A 673 -7.72 -35.02 29.76
N LYS A 674 -7.67 -34.78 28.44
CA LYS A 674 -8.16 -35.74 27.43
C LYS A 674 -7.42 -37.07 27.48
N ALA A 675 -6.12 -37.06 27.73
CA ALA A 675 -5.32 -38.29 27.85
C ALA A 675 -5.73 -39.10 29.10
N ARG A 676 -5.90 -38.45 30.25
CA ARG A 676 -6.40 -39.09 31.48
C ARG A 676 -7.80 -39.68 31.30
N GLN A 677 -8.69 -38.94 30.63
CA GLN A 677 -10.05 -39.42 30.37
C GLN A 677 -10.04 -40.69 29.52
N LYS A 678 -9.24 -40.71 28.45
CA LYS A 678 -9.10 -41.88 27.57
C LYS A 678 -8.46 -43.07 28.28
N GLU A 679 -7.47 -42.83 29.14
CA GLU A 679 -6.83 -43.87 29.93
C GLU A 679 -7.81 -44.48 30.94
N PHE A 680 -8.57 -43.64 31.65
CA PHE A 680 -9.62 -44.09 32.56
C PHE A 680 -10.72 -44.90 31.85
N GLU A 681 -11.17 -44.47 30.68
CA GLU A 681 -12.14 -45.20 29.85
C GLU A 681 -11.61 -46.58 29.42
N ASN A 682 -10.35 -46.67 29.02
CA ASN A 682 -9.72 -47.94 28.65
C ASN A 682 -9.60 -48.89 29.85
N THR A 683 -9.12 -48.42 31.00
CA THR A 683 -9.00 -49.24 32.22
C THR A 683 -10.38 -49.71 32.70
N LEU A 684 -11.40 -48.86 32.58
CA LEU A 684 -12.77 -49.23 32.94
C LEU A 684 -13.33 -50.31 31.99
N ALA A 685 -13.09 -50.19 30.68
CA ALA A 685 -13.49 -51.21 29.71
C ALA A 685 -12.82 -52.56 30.00
N GLU A 686 -11.51 -52.57 30.28
CA GLU A 686 -10.77 -53.77 30.61
C GLU A 686 -11.26 -54.46 31.89
N THR A 687 -11.55 -53.69 32.94
CA THR A 687 -12.05 -54.23 34.21
C THR A 687 -13.46 -54.80 34.06
N VAL A 688 -14.34 -54.17 33.28
CA VAL A 688 -15.68 -54.69 32.97
C VAL A 688 -15.59 -55.99 32.16
N ASP A 689 -14.73 -56.05 31.14
CA ASP A 689 -14.53 -57.25 30.34
C ASP A 689 -13.92 -58.41 31.15
N ALA A 690 -12.95 -58.13 32.01
CA ALA A 690 -12.38 -59.12 32.91
C ALA A 690 -13.42 -59.68 33.88
N PHE A 691 -14.25 -58.82 34.45
CA PHE A 691 -15.36 -59.21 35.31
C PHE A 691 -16.38 -60.10 34.57
N ASP A 692 -16.71 -59.75 33.32
CA ASP A 692 -17.63 -60.54 32.49
C ASP A 692 -17.07 -61.94 32.18
N ARG A 693 -15.77 -62.04 31.89
CA ARG A 693 -15.10 -63.34 31.64
C ARG A 693 -15.09 -64.21 32.89
N GLN A 694 -14.72 -63.64 34.03
CA GLN A 694 -14.67 -64.36 35.31
C GLN A 694 -16.06 -64.84 35.73
N SER A 695 -17.07 -63.98 35.55
CA SER A 695 -18.46 -64.31 35.86
C SER A 695 -19.05 -65.36 34.90
N ALA A 696 -18.73 -65.30 33.60
CA ALA A 696 -19.16 -66.31 32.62
C ALA A 696 -18.53 -67.68 32.89
N ALA A 697 -17.26 -67.72 33.29
CA ALA A 697 -16.60 -68.96 33.71
C ALA A 697 -17.27 -69.55 34.96
N PHE A 698 -17.61 -68.72 35.94
CA PHE A 698 -18.37 -69.14 37.13
C PHE A 698 -19.75 -69.71 36.77
N MET A 699 -20.50 -69.06 35.89
CA MET A 699 -21.84 -69.52 35.48
C MET A 699 -21.84 -70.88 34.76
N LYS A 700 -20.75 -71.20 34.06
CA LYS A 700 -20.58 -72.50 33.39
C LYS A 700 -20.48 -73.66 34.39
N THR A 701 -20.11 -73.40 35.64
CA THR A 701 -20.05 -74.42 36.70
C THR A 701 -21.38 -74.75 37.38
N ILE A 702 -22.44 -73.95 37.15
CA ILE A 702 -23.73 -74.11 37.84
C ILE A 702 -24.64 -75.08 37.06
N GLU A 703 -24.81 -76.34 37.44
CA GLU A 703 -25.57 -77.31 36.63
C GLU A 703 -27.09 -77.05 36.55
N ASP A 704 -27.68 -76.36 37.54
CA ASP A 704 -29.11 -76.08 37.59
C ASP A 704 -29.56 -75.01 36.57
N LYS A 705 -30.42 -75.42 35.63
CA LYS A 705 -30.93 -74.59 34.53
C LYS A 705 -31.87 -73.48 35.02
N ALA A 706 -32.61 -73.69 36.11
CA ALA A 706 -33.48 -72.66 36.68
C ALA A 706 -32.67 -71.57 37.40
N LEU A 707 -31.61 -71.98 38.10
CA LEU A 707 -30.70 -71.05 38.79
C LEU A 707 -29.87 -70.23 37.80
N ARG A 708 -29.35 -70.86 36.72
CA ARG A 708 -28.62 -70.17 35.64
C ARG A 708 -29.44 -69.06 34.99
N ASN A 709 -30.70 -69.33 34.62
CA ASN A 709 -31.55 -68.33 33.98
C ASN A 709 -31.90 -67.16 34.90
N LYS A 710 -32.03 -67.39 36.22
CA LYS A 710 -32.28 -66.33 37.20
C LYS A 710 -31.04 -65.42 37.37
N LEU A 711 -29.86 -66.03 37.48
CA LEU A 711 -28.59 -65.32 37.58
C LEU A 711 -28.22 -64.54 36.30
N ASP A 712 -28.52 -65.07 35.11
CA ASP A 712 -28.29 -64.33 33.85
C ASP A 712 -29.21 -63.11 33.72
N LYS A 713 -30.45 -63.20 34.24
CA LYS A 713 -31.38 -62.06 34.27
C LYS A 713 -30.89 -60.98 35.23
N GLU A 714 -30.45 -61.35 36.42
CA GLU A 714 -29.81 -60.42 37.38
C GLU A 714 -28.50 -59.82 36.83
N ARG A 715 -27.69 -60.60 36.09
CA ARG A 715 -26.48 -60.13 35.40
C ARG A 715 -26.78 -59.03 34.39
N SER A 716 -27.76 -59.26 33.50
CA SER A 716 -28.14 -58.27 32.49
C SER A 716 -28.66 -56.98 33.12
N ALA A 717 -29.40 -57.09 34.23
CA ALA A 717 -29.88 -55.94 34.99
C ALA A 717 -28.73 -55.18 35.67
N ARG A 718 -27.80 -55.88 36.33
CA ARG A 718 -26.68 -55.28 37.06
C ARG A 718 -25.61 -54.67 36.13
N LYS A 719 -25.40 -55.26 34.95
CA LYS A 719 -24.56 -54.66 33.89
C LYS A 719 -25.19 -53.40 33.30
N ALA A 720 -26.50 -53.40 33.07
CA ALA A 720 -27.22 -52.23 32.60
C ALA A 720 -27.29 -51.11 33.65
N GLU A 721 -27.29 -51.47 34.94
CA GLU A 721 -27.22 -50.53 36.07
C GLU A 721 -25.82 -49.93 36.22
N LEU A 722 -24.76 -50.74 36.14
CA LEU A 722 -23.37 -50.27 36.17
C LEU A 722 -23.07 -49.32 35.00
N ASN A 723 -23.52 -49.65 33.79
CA ASN A 723 -23.37 -48.77 32.62
C ASN A 723 -24.15 -47.46 32.78
N ARG A 724 -25.36 -47.50 33.38
CA ARG A 724 -26.12 -46.27 33.68
C ARG A 724 -25.46 -45.42 34.76
N ALA A 725 -24.91 -46.03 35.81
CA ALA A 725 -24.22 -45.33 36.90
C ALA A 725 -22.88 -44.69 36.45
N VAL A 726 -22.21 -45.27 35.46
CA VAL A 726 -21.01 -44.71 34.84
C VAL A 726 -21.37 -43.51 33.95
N VAL A 727 -22.39 -43.65 33.10
CA VAL A 727 -22.87 -42.54 32.24
C VAL A 727 -23.39 -41.36 33.08
N SER A 728 -24.06 -41.63 34.21
CA SER A 728 -24.52 -40.57 35.11
C SER A 728 -23.36 -39.85 35.82
N LYS A 729 -22.31 -40.56 36.24
CA LYS A 729 -21.13 -39.93 36.88
C LYS A 729 -20.26 -39.14 35.89
N VAL A 730 -20.17 -39.57 34.63
CA VAL A 730 -19.46 -38.84 33.58
C VAL A 730 -20.22 -37.58 33.15
N SER A 731 -21.56 -37.62 33.14
CA SER A 731 -22.39 -36.44 32.86
C SER A 731 -22.42 -35.45 34.02
N ASP A 732 -22.51 -35.91 35.28
CA ASP A 732 -22.50 -35.03 36.47
C ASP A 732 -21.19 -34.24 36.65
N ALA A 733 -20.06 -34.75 36.15
CA ALA A 733 -18.79 -34.02 36.12
C ALA A 733 -18.78 -32.89 35.06
N GLY A 734 -19.57 -33.03 33.99
CA GLY A 734 -19.71 -32.03 32.93
C GLY A 734 -20.72 -30.91 33.25
N THR A 735 -21.78 -31.20 34.00
CA THR A 735 -22.86 -30.22 34.26
C THR A 735 -22.59 -29.28 35.43
N ARG A 736 -21.66 -29.60 36.36
CA ARG A 736 -21.29 -28.71 37.48
C ARG A 736 -20.41 -27.52 37.10
N ARG A 737 -19.98 -27.41 35.83
CA ARG A 737 -19.15 -26.27 35.34
C ARG A 737 -19.87 -25.35 34.34
N ARG A 738 -21.16 -25.56 34.07
CA ARG A 738 -21.90 -24.80 33.04
C ARG A 738 -23.04 -23.93 33.59
N GLY A 739 -22.95 -23.55 34.86
CA GLY A 739 -23.91 -22.67 35.52
C GLY A 739 -23.22 -21.63 36.38
N ASP A 740 -22.25 -20.87 35.83
CA ASP A 740 -21.91 -19.54 36.32
C ASP A 740 -21.11 -18.78 35.25
N THR A 741 -21.81 -18.21 34.26
CA THR A 741 -21.28 -17.18 33.33
C THR A 741 -22.48 -16.52 32.68
N GLY A 742 -23.27 -15.83 33.51
CA GLY A 742 -24.44 -15.10 33.06
C GLY A 742 -25.01 -14.26 34.20
N GLY A 743 -24.43 -13.08 34.44
CA GLY A 743 -24.92 -12.22 35.51
C GLY A 743 -24.17 -10.91 35.71
N ARG A 744 -24.45 -9.92 34.86
CA ARG A 744 -24.72 -8.52 35.23
C ARG A 744 -23.76 -7.87 36.24
N ILE A 745 -22.88 -7.02 35.72
CA ILE A 745 -22.38 -5.84 36.45
C ILE A 745 -23.53 -4.81 36.44
N HIS A 746 -24.20 -4.65 37.57
CA HIS A 746 -24.87 -3.40 37.92
C HIS A 746 -24.69 -3.10 39.40
N ALA A 747 -24.06 -1.95 39.64
CA ALA A 747 -24.36 -0.95 40.65
C ALA A 747 -24.83 -1.41 42.05
N GLY A 748 -23.95 -1.14 43.03
CA GLY A 748 -24.29 -0.37 44.23
C GLY A 748 -25.25 -0.99 45.24
N THR A 749 -24.72 -1.41 46.39
CA THR A 749 -25.06 -0.88 47.74
C THR A 749 -24.33 -1.68 48.81
N ALA A 750 -23.93 -0.99 49.87
CA ALA A 750 -23.19 -1.51 51.02
C ALA A 750 -23.94 -2.62 51.78
N PRO A 751 -23.21 -3.37 52.63
CA PRO A 751 -23.70 -3.49 54.01
C PRO A 751 -22.62 -3.30 55.07
N SER A 752 -23.03 -2.52 56.06
CA SER A 752 -22.60 -2.51 57.46
C SER A 752 -22.66 -3.90 58.09
N ASP A 753 -21.74 -4.16 59.03
CA ASP A 753 -22.12 -4.47 60.42
C ASP A 753 -20.88 -4.39 61.34
N SER A 754 -21.00 -3.59 62.40
CA SER A 754 -20.15 -3.59 63.60
C SER A 754 -20.72 -4.61 64.60
N PRO A 755 -19.96 -5.18 65.57
CA PRO A 755 -19.60 -4.47 66.82
C PRO A 755 -18.32 -5.03 67.54
N PRO A 756 -17.96 -4.64 68.79
CA PRO A 756 -18.31 -3.49 69.60
C PRO A 756 -17.11 -2.59 69.95
N SER A 757 -17.43 -1.41 70.49
CA SER A 757 -16.59 -0.36 71.02
C SER A 757 -15.76 -0.76 72.25
N GLU A 758 -14.48 -0.36 72.30
CA GLU A 758 -13.82 0.09 73.54
C GLU A 758 -12.76 1.17 73.26
N GLY A 759 -12.95 2.35 73.88
CA GLY A 759 -11.89 3.19 74.47
C GLY A 759 -10.78 3.75 73.57
N GLY A 760 -11.02 4.94 73.00
CA GLY A 760 -9.95 5.78 72.46
C GLY A 760 -8.98 6.27 73.55
N VAL A 761 -7.69 6.25 73.25
CA VAL A 761 -6.67 6.96 74.02
C VAL A 761 -5.88 7.84 73.04
N ALA A 762 -6.09 9.15 73.13
CA ALA A 762 -5.23 10.13 72.47
C ALA A 762 -3.95 10.31 73.30
N ALA A 763 -2.78 10.25 72.66
CA ALA A 763 -1.50 10.53 73.26
C ALA A 763 -0.79 11.63 72.47
N ALA A 764 -0.29 12.65 73.18
CA ALA A 764 0.39 13.80 72.61
C ALA A 764 1.82 13.45 72.18
N SER A 765 2.23 13.89 70.99
CA SER A 765 3.63 13.91 70.55
C SER A 765 4.37 15.12 71.12
N ALA A 766 5.70 15.12 71.02
CA ALA A 766 6.56 16.18 71.55
C ALA A 766 6.28 17.59 70.93
N ASP A 767 5.59 17.64 69.80
CA ASP A 767 5.24 18.88 69.07
C ASP A 767 3.78 19.34 69.30
N GLY A 768 3.07 18.76 70.27
CA GLY A 768 1.73 19.22 70.67
C GLY A 768 0.59 18.91 69.69
N VAL A 769 0.85 18.10 68.65
CA VAL A 769 -0.14 17.68 67.66
C VAL A 769 -0.71 16.30 68.02
N VAL A 770 -2.04 16.16 67.97
CA VAL A 770 -2.74 14.90 68.29
C VAL A 770 -2.53 13.89 67.17
N LEU A 771 -1.90 12.74 67.48
CA LEU A 771 -1.70 11.65 66.53
C LEU A 771 -2.86 10.63 66.61
N SER A 772 -3.37 10.22 65.46
CA SER A 772 -4.37 9.14 65.34
C SER A 772 -3.90 8.05 64.38
N VAL A 773 -4.47 6.84 64.52
CA VAL A 773 -4.31 5.76 63.54
C VAL A 773 -4.65 6.30 62.14
N GLY A 774 -3.78 6.07 61.16
CA GLY A 774 -3.86 6.62 59.80
C GLY A 774 -3.02 7.88 59.55
N SER A 775 -2.38 8.48 60.57
CA SER A 775 -1.50 9.65 60.38
C SER A 775 -0.20 9.28 59.67
N ARG A 776 0.26 10.14 58.74
CA ARG A 776 1.59 10.03 58.12
C ARG A 776 2.66 10.68 59.00
N VAL A 777 3.64 9.88 59.43
CA VAL A 777 4.68 10.29 60.37
C VAL A 777 6.07 9.90 59.86
N ILE A 778 7.07 10.68 60.25
CA ILE A 778 8.49 10.41 60.07
C ILE A 778 8.98 9.68 61.32
N THR A 779 9.53 8.48 61.12
CA THR A 779 10.17 7.66 62.16
C THR A 779 11.50 8.27 62.62
N SER A 780 12.10 7.84 63.75
CA SER A 780 13.44 8.28 64.16
C SER A 780 14.53 7.96 63.13
N PHE A 781 14.24 7.05 62.20
CA PHE A 781 15.13 6.65 61.11
C PHE A 781 14.93 7.47 59.82
N GLY A 782 14.09 8.51 59.85
CA GLY A 782 13.89 9.43 58.72
C GLY A 782 12.93 8.94 57.63
N ASN A 783 12.34 7.76 57.79
CA ASN A 783 11.40 7.19 56.82
C ASN A 783 9.97 7.67 57.09
N VAL A 784 9.24 8.00 56.02
CA VAL A 784 7.81 8.36 56.08
C VAL A 784 6.96 7.09 56.05
N GLY A 785 6.09 6.94 57.03
CA GLY A 785 5.15 5.81 57.13
C GLY A 785 3.82 6.21 57.72
N THR A 786 2.87 5.27 57.72
CA THR A 786 1.50 5.49 58.23
C THR A 786 1.29 4.69 59.50
N ILE A 787 0.72 5.31 60.54
CA ILE A 787 0.41 4.60 61.80
C ILE A 787 -0.74 3.61 61.56
N GLU A 788 -0.50 2.31 61.76
CA GLU A 788 -1.54 1.26 61.71
C GLU A 788 -2.16 0.98 63.08
N LYS A 789 -1.39 1.11 64.17
CA LYS A 789 -1.87 0.95 65.56
C LYS A 789 -1.16 1.91 66.51
N LEU A 790 -1.87 2.35 67.56
CA LEU A 790 -1.37 3.29 68.55
C LEU A 790 -1.68 2.79 69.97
N ASP A 791 -0.65 2.54 70.77
CA ASP A 791 -0.72 2.22 72.21
C ASP A 791 -0.37 3.46 73.06
N LYS A 792 -0.48 3.39 74.38
CA LYS A 792 -0.21 4.53 75.30
C LYS A 792 1.21 5.13 75.20
N GLU A 793 2.22 4.35 74.82
CA GLU A 793 3.61 4.80 74.72
C GLU A 793 4.29 4.49 73.36
N THR A 794 3.71 3.61 72.55
CA THR A 794 4.30 3.13 71.28
C THR A 794 3.29 3.11 70.13
N ALA A 795 3.73 3.35 68.90
CA ALA A 795 2.94 3.18 67.69
C ALA A 795 3.56 2.12 66.77
N GLU A 796 2.72 1.38 66.04
CA GLU A 796 3.13 0.55 64.90
C GLU A 796 2.97 1.36 63.60
N VAL A 797 4.08 1.59 62.90
CA VAL A 797 4.16 2.38 61.67
C VAL A 797 4.49 1.47 60.50
N LEU A 798 3.70 1.55 59.43
CA LEU A 798 3.93 0.87 58.17
C LEU A 798 4.78 1.76 57.26
N VAL A 799 5.99 1.31 56.93
CA VAL A 799 6.95 1.98 56.04
C VAL A 799 7.27 1.02 54.90
N GLY A 800 6.89 1.35 53.67
CA GLY A 800 7.26 0.58 52.47
C GLY A 800 6.92 -0.91 52.53
N GLY A 801 5.85 -1.30 53.24
CA GLY A 801 5.42 -2.71 53.40
C GLY A 801 5.98 -3.44 54.62
N MET A 802 6.86 -2.82 55.41
CA MET A 802 7.37 -3.36 56.68
C MET A 802 6.73 -2.66 57.89
N ARG A 803 6.40 -3.43 58.93
CA ARG A 803 5.84 -2.93 60.20
C ARG A 803 6.95 -2.66 61.22
N LEU A 804 7.03 -1.43 61.71
CA LEU A 804 8.00 -1.00 62.72
C LEU A 804 7.27 -0.55 63.98
N ARG A 805 7.72 -0.96 65.17
CA ARG A 805 7.18 -0.49 66.46
C ARG A 805 8.10 0.56 67.06
N GLU A 806 7.57 1.74 67.36
CA GLU A 806 8.37 2.89 67.82
C GLU A 806 7.67 3.69 68.93
N LYS A 807 8.42 4.43 69.75
CA LYS A 807 7.83 5.28 70.81
C LYS A 807 7.21 6.54 70.21
N ILE A 808 6.04 6.96 70.72
CA ILE A 808 5.30 8.13 70.20
C ILE A 808 6.14 9.41 70.26
N ALA A 809 6.99 9.56 71.29
CA ALA A 809 7.89 10.71 71.43
C ALA A 809 8.91 10.86 70.29
N ASN A 810 9.16 9.81 69.52
CA ASN A 810 10.14 9.80 68.42
C ASN A 810 9.50 10.03 67.05
N LEU A 811 8.17 10.14 66.97
CA LEU A 811 7.44 10.31 65.72
C LEU A 811 7.14 11.79 65.48
N ARG A 812 7.41 12.26 64.27
CA ARG A 812 7.08 13.63 63.82
C ARG A 812 6.07 13.60 62.68
N VAL A 813 5.20 14.59 62.58
CA VAL A 813 4.23 14.67 61.47
C VAL A 813 4.96 15.08 60.18
N ALA A 814 4.66 14.40 59.07
CA ALA A 814 5.24 14.76 57.77
C ALA A 814 4.40 15.86 57.09
N GLU A 815 4.86 17.11 57.11
CA GLU A 815 4.27 18.23 56.34
C GLU A 815 4.72 18.19 54.86
N GLN A 816 3.84 18.62 53.95
CA GLN A 816 4.12 18.70 52.50
C GLN A 816 4.74 20.05 52.11
N GLN A 817 5.92 20.01 51.47
CA GLN A 817 6.38 20.79 50.30
C GLN A 817 7.88 21.17 50.37
N GLY A 818 8.53 21.20 49.20
CA GLY A 818 9.58 22.19 48.87
C GLY A 818 11.04 21.73 48.92
N GLU A 819 11.77 22.03 47.85
CA GLU A 819 13.14 21.62 47.50
C GLU A 819 14.28 22.26 48.34
N THR A 820 15.41 21.57 48.56
CA THR A 820 16.78 21.82 47.99
C THR A 820 17.96 21.23 48.83
N ARG A 821 19.06 20.94 48.10
CA ARG A 821 20.32 20.15 48.28
C ARG A 821 21.33 20.67 49.35
N PRO A 822 22.49 20.03 49.74
CA PRO A 822 23.58 19.35 48.94
C PRO A 822 24.26 18.11 49.64
N GLY A 823 25.26 17.35 49.14
CA GLY A 823 26.13 17.28 47.95
C GLY A 823 27.20 16.15 48.12
N LEU A 824 28.04 15.90 47.07
CA LEU A 824 29.32 15.14 47.00
C LEU A 824 29.23 13.58 47.10
N GLN A 825 29.96 12.71 46.37
CA GLN A 825 31.20 12.77 45.58
C GLN A 825 31.42 11.46 44.76
N ALA A 826 32.16 11.54 43.64
CA ALA A 826 33.08 10.54 43.00
C ALA A 826 32.53 9.16 42.56
N GLU A 827 32.95 8.45 41.50
CA GLU A 827 34.00 8.48 40.47
C GLU A 827 33.66 7.30 39.49
N THR A 828 33.76 7.35 38.16
CA THR A 828 34.95 7.01 37.34
C THR A 828 34.55 6.91 35.84
N ARG A 829 35.51 7.20 34.94
CA ARG A 829 35.44 7.19 33.46
C ARG A 829 35.61 5.79 32.84
N PRO A 830 35.23 5.58 31.56
CA PRO A 830 35.88 4.63 30.68
C PRO A 830 36.69 5.27 29.54
N VAL A 831 37.56 4.43 29.00
CA VAL A 831 38.62 4.60 28.01
C VAL A 831 38.05 4.60 26.57
N GLY A 832 38.67 5.39 25.68
CA GLY A 832 38.28 5.55 24.28
C GLY A 832 38.85 4.53 23.29
N ARG A 833 38.40 4.62 22.04
CA ARG A 833 39.07 4.07 20.86
C ARG A 833 38.84 4.97 19.63
N VAL A 834 39.86 4.99 18.78
CA VAL A 834 40.28 5.99 17.77
C VAL A 834 39.59 5.80 16.41
N SER A 835 39.30 6.89 15.70
CA SER A 835 39.05 6.90 14.24
C SER A 835 40.18 7.61 13.49
N ASN A 836 40.60 7.00 12.37
CA ASN A 836 41.58 7.55 11.43
C ASN A 836 40.86 8.42 10.39
N ILE A 837 41.31 9.67 10.21
CA ILE A 837 41.55 10.37 8.94
C ILE A 837 42.53 11.51 9.28
N SER A 838 43.67 11.54 8.60
CA SER A 838 44.78 12.47 8.84
C SER A 838 44.50 13.85 8.22
N LYS A 839 44.89 14.91 8.94
CA LYS A 839 44.84 16.32 8.52
C LYS A 839 45.73 16.63 7.29
N PRO A 840 45.50 17.77 6.58
CA PRO A 840 46.35 18.23 5.48
C PRO A 840 47.69 18.81 5.97
N ILE A 841 48.73 18.72 5.13
CA ILE A 841 50.07 19.31 5.31
C ILE A 841 50.17 20.64 4.55
N ASP A 842 50.86 21.60 5.17
CA ASP A 842 51.16 22.96 4.72
C ASP A 842 51.58 23.09 3.25
N SER A 843 50.72 23.63 2.38
CA SER A 843 51.12 24.35 1.16
C SER A 843 49.95 25.11 0.51
N PRO A 844 50.19 26.21 -0.24
CA PRO A 844 49.14 27.14 -0.69
C PRO A 844 48.29 26.64 -1.87
N ASP A 845 48.56 25.45 -2.41
CA ASP A 845 47.81 24.80 -3.50
C ASP A 845 47.11 23.52 -3.02
N ALA A 846 46.48 23.57 -1.84
CA ALA A 846 45.89 22.41 -1.18
C ALA A 846 44.66 21.88 -1.95
N ALA A 847 44.90 20.99 -2.91
CA ALA A 847 43.88 20.15 -3.53
C ALA A 847 43.36 19.15 -2.48
N ALA A 848 42.04 19.09 -2.29
CA ALA A 848 41.44 18.02 -1.50
C ALA A 848 41.82 16.67 -2.11
N GLU A 849 42.02 15.66 -1.25
CA GLU A 849 42.50 14.35 -1.66
C GLU A 849 41.58 13.24 -1.20
N LEU A 850 41.20 12.37 -2.14
CA LEU A 850 40.45 11.16 -1.88
C LEU A 850 41.32 9.94 -2.12
N ASN A 851 41.43 9.05 -1.12
CA ASN A 851 42.18 7.80 -1.25
C ASN A 851 41.22 6.61 -1.35
N LEU A 852 41.18 6.01 -2.54
CA LEU A 852 40.36 4.86 -2.90
C LEU A 852 41.14 3.53 -2.87
N ILE A 853 42.40 3.51 -2.42
CA ILE A 853 43.18 2.26 -2.34
C ILE A 853 42.48 1.29 -1.38
N GLY A 854 42.20 0.07 -1.85
CA GLY A 854 41.54 -0.98 -1.08
C GLY A 854 40.02 -1.00 -1.21
N HIS A 855 39.41 0.00 -1.85
CA HIS A 855 37.99 0.02 -2.15
C HIS A 855 37.67 -0.83 -3.38
N THR A 856 36.44 -1.35 -3.46
CA THR A 856 35.90 -1.92 -4.70
C THR A 856 35.38 -0.80 -5.62
N THR A 857 35.13 -1.09 -6.91
CA THR A 857 34.62 -0.07 -7.85
C THR A 857 33.23 0.44 -7.47
N ALA A 858 32.39 -0.40 -6.85
CA ALA A 858 31.05 0.00 -6.42
C ALA A 858 31.06 0.91 -5.18
N GLU A 859 32.01 0.70 -4.26
CA GLU A 859 32.21 1.59 -3.11
C GLU A 859 32.86 2.92 -3.54
N ALA A 860 33.77 2.84 -4.52
CA ALA A 860 34.42 4.01 -5.09
C ALA A 860 33.43 4.92 -5.84
N GLU A 861 32.32 4.40 -6.38
CA GLU A 861 31.28 5.21 -7.05
C GLU A 861 30.72 6.28 -6.12
N TYR A 862 30.20 5.84 -4.98
CA TYR A 862 29.55 6.72 -4.01
C TYR A 862 30.55 7.70 -3.38
N GLU A 863 31.75 7.23 -3.04
CA GLU A 863 32.77 8.10 -2.44
C GLU A 863 33.35 9.10 -3.44
N LEU A 864 33.43 8.75 -4.73
CA LEU A 864 33.93 9.64 -5.77
C LEU A 864 32.90 10.71 -6.15
N ASP A 865 31.63 10.35 -6.27
CA ASP A 865 30.52 11.27 -6.58
C ASP A 865 30.36 12.32 -5.47
N ARG A 866 30.22 11.84 -4.23
CA ARG A 866 30.15 12.69 -3.03
C ARG A 866 31.35 13.63 -2.93
N PHE A 867 32.56 13.13 -3.20
CA PHE A 867 33.77 13.94 -3.10
C PHE A 867 33.88 15.01 -4.18
N ILE A 868 33.41 14.74 -5.41
CA ILE A 868 33.39 15.73 -6.50
C ILE A 868 32.33 16.81 -6.23
N ASP A 869 31.16 16.44 -5.71
CA ASP A 869 30.13 17.39 -5.29
C ASP A 869 30.59 18.27 -4.13
N GLU A 870 31.19 17.67 -3.10
CA GLU A 870 31.77 18.41 -1.97
C GLU A 870 32.88 19.37 -2.42
N ALA A 871 33.72 18.94 -3.36
CA ALA A 871 34.76 19.79 -3.93
C ALA A 871 34.21 20.95 -4.76
N TYR A 872 33.12 20.73 -5.51
CA TYR A 872 32.45 21.78 -6.28
C TYR A 872 31.74 22.79 -5.37
N ILE A 873 31.02 22.32 -4.35
CA ILE A 873 30.36 23.17 -3.33
C ILE A 873 31.40 24.00 -2.59
N ALA A 874 32.55 23.41 -2.25
CA ALA A 874 33.67 24.09 -1.62
C ALA A 874 34.45 25.02 -2.60
N SER A 875 34.02 25.13 -3.86
CA SER A 875 34.66 25.94 -4.91
C SER A 875 36.15 25.63 -5.09
N LEU A 876 36.53 24.36 -4.88
CA LEU A 876 37.91 23.93 -5.04
C LEU A 876 38.26 23.86 -6.53
N PRO A 877 39.32 24.54 -6.99
CA PRO A 877 39.65 24.56 -8.41
C PRO A 877 40.17 23.21 -8.93
N ARG A 878 40.68 22.35 -8.04
CA ARG A 878 41.36 21.11 -8.38
C ARG A 878 41.33 20.12 -7.21
N VAL A 879 41.15 18.84 -7.52
CA VAL A 879 41.18 17.73 -6.55
C VAL A 879 42.04 16.57 -7.01
N ARG A 880 42.54 15.77 -6.05
CA ARG A 880 43.40 14.61 -6.28
C ARG A 880 42.74 13.32 -5.81
N ILE A 881 42.70 12.31 -6.67
CA ILE A 881 42.09 11.01 -6.38
C ILE A 881 43.14 9.91 -6.52
N ILE A 882 43.44 9.23 -5.43
CA ILE A 882 44.41 8.13 -5.38
C ILE A 882 43.69 6.80 -5.52
N HIS A 883 43.94 6.08 -6.61
CA HIS A 883 43.34 4.76 -6.87
C HIS A 883 44.37 3.62 -6.90
N GLY A 884 45.67 3.94 -6.76
CA GLY A 884 46.77 2.99 -6.72
C GLY A 884 47.13 2.37 -8.08
N PHE A 885 48.19 1.54 -8.07
CA PHE A 885 48.78 0.89 -9.25
C PHE A 885 48.31 -0.57 -9.46
N GLY A 886 47.17 -0.96 -8.89
CA GLY A 886 46.68 -2.35 -8.89
C GLY A 886 46.31 -2.89 -10.29
N THR A 887 45.29 -3.74 -10.36
CA THR A 887 44.82 -4.37 -11.63
C THR A 887 44.30 -3.39 -12.69
N GLY A 888 44.30 -2.09 -12.41
CA GLY A 888 43.78 -1.03 -13.29
C GLY A 888 42.26 -0.85 -13.23
N ALA A 889 41.53 -1.70 -12.50
CA ALA A 889 40.07 -1.64 -12.43
C ALA A 889 39.56 -0.32 -11.82
N LEU A 890 40.06 0.08 -10.65
CA LEU A 890 39.68 1.37 -10.05
C LEU A 890 40.19 2.56 -10.87
N LYS A 891 41.39 2.47 -11.42
CA LYS A 891 41.94 3.50 -12.31
C LYS A 891 41.00 3.77 -13.50
N ASN A 892 40.59 2.71 -14.20
CA ASN A 892 39.72 2.81 -15.35
C ASN A 892 38.32 3.29 -14.96
N TYR A 893 37.83 2.86 -13.79
CA TYR A 893 36.56 3.30 -13.25
C TYR A 893 36.55 4.80 -12.92
N VAL A 894 37.54 5.29 -12.17
CA VAL A 894 37.70 6.72 -11.84
C VAL A 894 37.79 7.56 -13.11
N HIS A 895 38.55 7.13 -14.11
CA HIS A 895 38.67 7.85 -15.39
C HIS A 895 37.36 7.84 -16.19
N HIS A 896 36.61 6.73 -16.17
CA HIS A 896 35.30 6.66 -16.81
C HIS A 896 34.29 7.57 -16.11
N PHE A 897 34.28 7.57 -14.78
CA PHE A 897 33.43 8.41 -13.96
C PHE A 897 33.70 9.90 -14.23
N LEU A 898 34.95 10.35 -14.08
CA LEU A 898 35.33 11.75 -14.27
C LEU A 898 35.12 12.25 -15.71
N LYS A 899 35.18 11.36 -16.71
CA LYS A 899 34.92 11.74 -18.12
C LYS A 899 33.47 12.09 -18.39
N ASN A 900 32.53 11.47 -17.66
CA ASN A 900 31.10 11.66 -17.84
C ASN A 900 30.49 12.61 -16.80
N HIS A 901 31.27 13.07 -15.83
CA HIS A 901 30.79 13.88 -14.73
C HIS A 901 30.61 15.35 -15.12
N GLU A 902 29.42 15.91 -14.89
CA GLU A 902 29.05 17.24 -15.38
C GLU A 902 29.88 18.37 -14.75
N LEU A 903 30.36 18.18 -13.52
CA LEU A 903 31.12 19.17 -12.74
C LEU A 903 32.64 19.17 -12.99
N VAL A 904 33.16 18.23 -13.80
CA VAL A 904 34.60 18.12 -14.09
C VAL A 904 34.90 18.75 -15.45
N GLU A 905 35.87 19.67 -15.51
CA GLU A 905 36.28 20.36 -16.75
C GLU A 905 37.29 19.52 -17.54
N LYS A 906 38.32 19.01 -16.86
CA LYS A 906 39.35 18.15 -17.44
C LYS A 906 40.05 17.37 -16.35
N PHE A 907 40.61 16.21 -16.70
CA PHE A 907 41.38 15.39 -15.76
C PHE A 907 42.60 14.78 -16.45
N ALA A 908 43.64 14.51 -15.67
CA ALA A 908 44.86 13.86 -16.12
C ALA A 908 45.49 13.03 -14.99
N PHE A 909 46.39 12.11 -15.32
CA PHE A 909 47.19 11.46 -14.28
C PHE A 909 48.03 12.50 -13.54
N ALA A 910 48.24 12.27 -12.25
CA ALA A 910 49.11 13.12 -11.44
C ALA A 910 50.55 13.06 -11.98
N PRO A 911 51.36 14.13 -11.80
CA PRO A 911 52.80 14.08 -12.06
C PRO A 911 53.48 12.96 -11.24
N ASP A 912 54.63 12.46 -11.69
CA ASP A 912 55.36 11.39 -11.00
C ASP A 912 55.73 11.76 -9.54
N SER A 913 55.95 13.05 -9.27
CA SER A 913 56.18 13.59 -7.92
C SER A 913 54.96 13.55 -6.99
N GLN A 914 53.76 13.29 -7.52
CA GLN A 914 52.48 13.28 -6.80
C GLN A 914 51.68 11.97 -6.99
N GLY A 915 52.37 10.87 -7.29
CA GLY A 915 51.77 9.54 -7.40
C GLY A 915 51.59 9.02 -8.82
N GLY A 916 51.98 9.79 -9.84
CA GLY A 916 52.06 9.33 -11.23
C GLY A 916 50.76 8.69 -11.73
N ASN A 917 50.91 7.57 -12.44
CA ASN A 917 49.79 6.77 -12.98
C ASN A 917 48.88 6.11 -11.92
N GLY A 918 49.20 6.19 -10.63
CA GLY A 918 48.41 5.66 -9.51
C GLY A 918 47.46 6.69 -8.88
N ALA A 919 47.48 7.94 -9.35
CA ALA A 919 46.58 8.99 -8.93
C ALA A 919 46.12 9.85 -10.12
N THR A 920 44.94 10.44 -9.99
CA THR A 920 44.31 11.28 -11.01
C THR A 920 43.99 12.64 -10.42
N ILE A 921 44.31 13.70 -11.16
CA ILE A 921 43.98 15.07 -10.81
C ILE A 921 42.83 15.52 -11.71
N ALA A 922 41.76 16.04 -11.11
CA ALA A 922 40.59 16.57 -11.79
C ALA A 922 40.48 18.08 -11.54
N ASP A 923 40.35 18.85 -12.61
CA ASP A 923 40.04 20.28 -12.60
C ASP A 923 38.52 20.46 -12.65
N MET A 924 37.99 21.23 -11.71
CA MET A 924 36.55 21.47 -11.55
C MET A 924 36.09 22.61 -12.46
N LYS A 925 34.87 22.53 -13.00
CA LYS A 925 34.26 23.65 -13.72
C LYS A 925 33.98 24.80 -12.75
N ARG A 926 34.10 26.04 -13.25
CA ARG A 926 33.81 27.26 -12.49
C ARG A 926 32.41 27.78 -12.74
#